data_AF-A0A6A3P7N1-F1
#
_entry.id   AF-A0A6A3P7N1-F1
#
_cell.length_a   1.000
_cell.length_b   1.000
_cell.length_c   1.000
_cell.angle_alpha   90.00
_cell.angle_beta   90.00
_cell.angle_gamma   90.00
#
_symmetry.space_group_name_H-M   'P 1'
#
loop_
_entity.id
_entity.type
_entity.pdbx_description
1 polymer ?
#
loop_
_entity_poly.entity_id
_entity_poly.type
_entity_poly.pdbx_seq_one_letter_code
_entity_poly.pdbx_strand_id
1 'polypeptide(L)'
;MRRHPRIAGAAVSSIDHEEATLLKKNAFFGKRKRSVRSFSRANAALWGLVVLLVGVLLRCFPVFNSPLTEAQKVAVFMDWFRAAGGNVSSKIAIQTFPGMGRGVVALQPVEENDELIFVPKSIIICYDTITQNWSSRPKLKRKLERLQQDQEELLTAFLLFEQAKGHESRWAPYLNLLPSFSSRTDVASPLLFSSDDAVEAMQDERMIEAARAERQRAKKAHGRFKRLFRHMLGDNSLELSRYLWARFLVNSRAFSIQGQRVLVPFGDIFNGEPDDQVRKHDNGQRFLQFHDLQPMGMTVRADRGTPGGKQLFEDYGDNSNYVYFLHHGFLMGDRGFDCAAFHLPLLAEAYEQNEEDMEQAKTLAAKARVLSRIRVNDAPFACISRSGKLEDSGLVGIYTALYNMDAAQAAACNDAEAFSECFPPELMSNLDAEPGRQEITLMVNAIRRQLEHYPTTIEDDRRVLGQDDDVAESSDIKHAVAFRLSRKEILREAQEVLGQQLQFMGKEIEDTDSKHSLELELNEISDESSKLERFQQWITHQNIPVNHLELRYVNEAVGYGTFATKPLSTGDTYLEVPVQVVMNVHSALKSPWVRQTMHELQSQRASVARDEMLLLLHLLERKFGPNHLQSRWKPYLDMLPVLDDPNITLGSTLFYEENGEQLETLQGTDLMPLVMNYRSRVRQAYAALSATLQRSNHDETLAWLTERRFRWANAMLDSRSIWWNSQRHLVPLLDMVNCRELRSDHKPHHTKLDSTGRHAVTKASWDFAAGQEVVENYAQPNYIYLLYHGFVLGSNSHDCAHFHLEIPPSARQRQFAPLLHSLEIYSWSSDVCVSPSDDQSVAKLTRIALVVSDPNEALKLLSTAATSTESASPQAISSALSLVDDRLSQLQTSGLETATSDFRTLSIRQFRQQQLQLLATLRTKLQK
;
A
#
# COMPACT_ATOMS: atom_id res chain seq x y z
N MET A 1 -29.52 56.94 42.35
CA MET A 1 -30.70 56.85 43.23
C MET A 1 -30.96 55.39 43.55
N ARG A 2 -30.90 55.05 44.85
CA ARG A 2 -31.36 53.84 45.60
C ARG A 2 -31.13 52.45 44.95
N ARG A 3 -30.32 51.52 45.50
CA ARG A 3 -29.60 51.43 46.79
C ARG A 3 -28.18 50.88 46.57
N HIS A 4 -27.31 51.29 47.49
CA HIS A 4 -25.84 51.27 47.56
C HIS A 4 -25.48 50.58 48.91
N PRO A 5 -24.20 50.43 49.37
CA PRO A 5 -22.88 50.71 48.75
C PRO A 5 -21.78 49.63 49.07
N ARG A 6 -20.59 49.66 48.42
CA ARG A 6 -19.21 49.98 48.93
C ARG A 6 -18.64 49.02 50.02
N ILE A 7 -17.34 48.71 50.19
CA ILE A 7 -16.02 49.31 49.83
C ILE A 7 -14.90 48.30 50.26
N ALA A 8 -13.69 48.43 49.67
CA ALA A 8 -12.32 48.04 50.14
C ALA A 8 -12.04 46.58 50.58
N GLY A 9 -10.85 45.99 50.44
CA GLY A 9 -9.49 46.47 50.17
C GLY A 9 -8.52 45.70 51.09
N ALA A 10 -7.30 45.40 50.60
CA ALA A 10 -6.14 44.86 51.37
C ALA A 10 -6.30 43.42 51.92
N ALA A 11 -5.28 42.60 52.18
CA ALA A 11 -3.86 42.56 51.85
C ALA A 11 -3.36 41.14 52.22
N VAL A 12 -2.15 40.85 51.73
CA VAL A 12 -1.23 39.77 52.09
C VAL A 12 -1.11 39.52 53.61
N SER A 13 -1.01 38.26 54.03
CA SER A 13 -0.14 37.86 55.15
C SER A 13 0.25 36.38 55.08
N SER A 14 1.52 36.14 54.76
CA SER A 14 2.32 35.07 55.38
C SER A 14 2.38 35.29 56.90
N ILE A 15 2.47 34.22 57.70
CA ILE A 15 3.34 34.13 58.88
C ILE A 15 3.45 32.67 59.32
N ASP A 16 4.67 32.36 59.71
CA ASP A 16 5.24 31.15 60.26
C ASP A 16 4.80 30.83 61.70
N HIS A 17 5.11 29.58 62.09
CA HIS A 17 5.61 29.12 63.40
C HIS A 17 5.06 29.74 64.70
N GLU A 18 4.43 28.90 65.53
CA GLU A 18 5.01 28.35 66.79
C GLU A 18 3.93 27.66 67.62
N GLU A 19 4.19 26.43 68.08
CA GLU A 19 4.09 26.18 69.51
C GLU A 19 5.06 25.05 69.92
N ALA A 20 5.91 25.41 70.87
CA ALA A 20 6.97 24.60 71.44
C ALA A 20 6.44 23.70 72.56
N THR A 21 7.02 22.50 72.71
CA THR A 21 7.70 22.00 73.93
C THR A 21 7.72 20.48 73.97
N LEU A 22 8.91 19.88 73.86
CA LEU A 22 9.56 19.06 74.90
C LEU A 22 10.82 18.35 74.36
N LEU A 23 11.96 18.92 74.76
CA LEU A 23 13.14 18.24 75.30
C LEU A 23 13.71 16.99 74.61
N LYS A 24 14.79 17.28 73.86
CA LYS A 24 16.02 16.50 73.61
C LYS A 24 16.39 15.46 74.69
N LYS A 25 16.94 14.30 74.26
CA LYS A 25 18.40 14.03 74.31
C LYS A 25 18.77 12.65 73.72
N ASN A 26 19.73 12.70 72.78
CA ASN A 26 21.00 11.96 72.66
C ASN A 26 21.03 10.43 72.87
N ALA A 27 21.92 9.62 72.29
CA ALA A 27 22.87 9.66 71.18
C ALA A 27 23.64 8.32 71.26
N PHE A 28 24.10 7.80 70.12
CA PHE A 28 25.35 7.06 69.91
C PHE A 28 25.61 5.65 70.49
N PHE A 29 25.85 4.73 69.53
CA PHE A 29 26.88 3.67 69.44
C PHE A 29 27.03 2.56 70.50
N GLY A 30 26.97 1.30 70.02
CA GLY A 30 27.57 0.15 70.69
C GLY A 30 27.46 -1.17 69.89
N LYS A 31 28.55 -1.59 69.23
CA LYS A 31 28.73 -2.96 68.71
C LYS A 31 28.87 -3.96 69.87
N ARG A 32 28.18 -5.11 69.86
CA ARG A 32 28.74 -6.47 70.14
C ARG A 32 27.73 -7.63 70.04
N LYS A 33 28.11 -8.59 69.18
CA LYS A 33 28.03 -10.07 69.22
C LYS A 33 26.82 -10.82 69.84
N ARG A 34 26.21 -11.65 68.96
CA ARG A 34 25.71 -13.05 69.08
C ARG A 34 25.21 -13.56 70.44
N SER A 35 23.94 -13.97 70.46
CA SER A 35 23.44 -15.11 71.23
C SER A 35 22.30 -15.78 70.45
N VAL A 36 22.46 -17.07 70.17
CA VAL A 36 21.45 -17.96 69.58
C VAL A 36 20.58 -18.49 70.71
N ARG A 37 19.26 -18.29 70.64
CA ARG A 37 18.29 -19.10 71.37
C ARG A 37 17.11 -19.46 70.47
N SER A 38 16.77 -20.74 70.53
CA SER A 38 15.83 -21.46 69.69
C SER A 38 14.40 -20.91 69.80
N PHE A 39 13.79 -20.64 68.65
CA PHE A 39 12.34 -20.43 68.56
C PHE A 39 11.67 -21.79 68.40
N SER A 40 10.77 -22.13 69.32
CA SER A 40 10.03 -23.39 69.32
C SER A 40 9.02 -23.43 68.16
N ARG A 41 8.82 -24.63 67.60
CA ARG A 41 7.96 -24.93 66.44
C ARG A 41 6.46 -24.65 66.64
N ALA A 42 6.02 -24.14 67.80
CA ALA A 42 4.60 -23.98 68.13
C ALA A 42 3.99 -22.65 67.63
N ASN A 43 4.78 -21.58 67.43
CA ASN A 43 4.25 -20.26 67.03
C ASN A 43 4.17 -20.02 65.50
N ALA A 44 4.76 -20.91 64.69
CA ALA A 44 4.70 -20.81 63.23
C ALA A 44 3.37 -21.31 62.65
N ALA A 45 2.71 -22.25 63.34
CA ALA A 45 1.42 -22.80 62.90
C ALA A 45 0.26 -21.79 63.12
N LEU A 46 0.32 -21.00 64.19
CA LEU A 46 -0.72 -20.02 64.51
C LEU A 46 -0.69 -18.80 63.57
N TRP A 47 0.51 -18.32 63.21
CA TRP A 47 0.67 -17.27 62.20
C TRP A 47 0.37 -17.74 60.78
N GLY A 48 0.68 -19.00 60.45
CA GLY A 48 0.29 -19.62 59.19
C GLY A 48 -1.23 -19.66 59.01
N LEU A 49 -1.98 -19.95 60.09
CA LEU A 49 -3.44 -20.02 60.05
C LEU A 49 -4.10 -18.65 59.94
N VAL A 50 -3.55 -17.61 60.58
CA VAL A 50 -4.05 -16.22 60.47
C VAL A 50 -3.78 -15.64 59.08
N VAL A 51 -2.62 -15.90 58.48
CA VAL A 51 -2.33 -15.47 57.09
C VAL A 51 -3.21 -16.22 56.08
N LEU A 52 -3.51 -17.50 56.33
CA LEU A 52 -4.47 -18.26 55.52
C LEU A 52 -5.91 -17.76 55.70
N LEU A 53 -6.33 -17.42 56.92
CA LEU A 53 -7.66 -16.87 57.17
C LEU A 53 -7.84 -15.45 56.61
N VAL A 54 -6.82 -14.60 56.69
CA VAL A 54 -6.82 -13.27 56.04
C VAL A 54 -6.77 -13.42 54.52
N GLY A 55 -6.00 -14.38 53.98
CA GLY A 55 -5.96 -14.69 52.55
C GLY A 55 -7.25 -15.33 52.00
N VAL A 56 -8.00 -16.04 52.83
CA VAL A 56 -9.32 -16.60 52.49
C VAL A 56 -10.42 -15.56 52.67
N LEU A 57 -10.38 -14.72 53.71
CA LEU A 57 -11.31 -13.61 53.89
C LEU A 57 -11.15 -12.54 52.79
N LEU A 58 -9.92 -12.24 52.34
CA LEU A 58 -9.68 -11.36 51.18
C LEU A 58 -10.10 -11.97 49.83
N ARG A 59 -10.32 -13.29 49.76
CA ARG A 59 -10.91 -13.97 48.59
C ARG A 59 -12.43 -14.10 48.65
N CYS A 60 -13.04 -13.88 49.82
CA CYS A 60 -14.48 -14.03 50.04
C CYS A 60 -15.26 -12.71 50.09
N PHE A 61 -14.59 -11.56 50.08
CA PHE A 61 -15.24 -10.27 49.84
C PHE A 61 -15.02 -9.87 48.37
N PRO A 62 -16.09 -9.73 47.55
CA PRO A 62 -15.97 -8.94 46.35
C PRO A 62 -15.74 -7.51 46.85
N VAL A 63 -14.49 -7.05 46.85
CA VAL A 63 -14.25 -5.61 46.76
C VAL A 63 -14.99 -5.22 45.49
N PHE A 64 -16.08 -4.49 45.67
CA PHE A 64 -16.80 -3.83 44.59
C PHE A 64 -15.78 -2.94 43.87
N ASN A 65 -15.08 -3.49 42.87
CA ASN A 65 -14.37 -2.71 41.88
C ASN A 65 -15.47 -1.99 41.11
N SER A 66 -15.80 -0.79 41.56
CA SER A 66 -16.58 0.13 40.76
C SER A 66 -15.86 0.27 39.41
N PRO A 67 -16.57 0.19 38.28
CA PRO A 67 -15.94 0.33 36.97
C PRO A 67 -15.19 1.67 36.92
N LEU A 68 -13.98 1.67 36.37
CA LEU A 68 -13.17 2.88 36.23
C LEU A 68 -13.97 3.95 35.51
N THR A 69 -13.94 5.17 36.04
CA THR A 69 -14.44 6.36 35.33
C THR A 69 -13.64 6.57 34.03
N GLU A 70 -14.21 7.25 33.04
CA GLU A 70 -13.52 7.51 31.77
C GLU A 70 -12.18 8.25 31.97
N ALA A 71 -12.15 9.22 32.89
CA ALA A 71 -10.91 9.92 33.24
C ALA A 71 -9.84 8.97 33.82
N GLN A 72 -10.24 8.00 34.65
CA GLN A 72 -9.32 6.99 35.17
C GLN A 72 -8.83 6.04 34.08
N LYS A 73 -9.69 5.64 33.13
CA LYS A 73 -9.27 4.81 31.98
C LYS A 73 -8.23 5.54 31.13
N VAL A 74 -8.45 6.81 30.83
CA VAL A 74 -7.50 7.66 30.10
C VAL A 74 -6.20 7.80 30.88
N ALA A 75 -6.22 8.07 32.18
CA ALA A 75 -5.02 8.16 32.99
C ALA A 75 -4.19 6.85 32.97
N VAL A 76 -4.84 5.70 33.19
CA VAL A 76 -4.19 4.38 33.14
C VAL A 76 -3.59 4.10 31.75
N PHE A 77 -4.30 4.47 30.69
CA PHE A 77 -3.79 4.35 29.33
C PHE A 77 -2.56 5.23 29.09
N MET A 78 -2.60 6.50 29.51
CA MET A 78 -1.49 7.43 29.31
C MET A 78 -0.24 6.99 30.07
N ASP A 79 -0.38 6.47 31.29
CA ASP A 79 0.75 5.93 32.06
C ASP A 79 1.35 4.70 31.36
N TRP A 80 0.50 3.79 30.87
CA TRP A 80 0.94 2.62 30.10
C TRP A 80 1.64 3.02 28.78
N PHE A 81 1.07 3.97 28.06
CA PHE A 81 1.59 4.45 26.78
C PHE A 81 2.98 5.08 26.94
N ARG A 82 3.15 5.96 27.94
CA ARG A 82 4.45 6.56 28.27
C ARG A 82 5.46 5.52 28.75
N ALA A 83 5.04 4.58 29.61
CA ALA A 83 5.91 3.51 30.09
C ALA A 83 6.40 2.59 28.95
N ALA A 84 5.64 2.46 27.86
CA ALA A 84 6.05 1.73 26.67
C ALA A 84 7.04 2.50 25.77
N GLY A 85 7.36 3.76 26.10
CA GLY A 85 8.20 4.67 25.31
C GLY A 85 7.41 5.60 24.39
N GLY A 86 6.08 5.67 24.53
CA GLY A 86 5.25 6.54 23.70
C GLY A 86 5.37 8.00 24.11
N ASN A 87 5.41 8.88 23.11
CA ASN A 87 5.47 10.32 23.28
C ASN A 87 4.17 10.97 22.85
N VAL A 88 3.75 12.03 23.55
CA VAL A 88 2.51 12.76 23.30
C VAL A 88 2.81 14.24 23.44
N SER A 89 2.44 15.01 22.43
CA SER A 89 2.57 16.46 22.46
C SER A 89 1.80 17.06 23.65
N SER A 90 2.42 18.05 24.31
CA SER A 90 1.76 18.82 25.36
C SER A 90 0.59 19.67 24.84
N LYS A 91 0.44 19.79 23.52
CA LYS A 91 -0.64 20.50 22.86
C LYS A 91 -1.95 19.73 22.79
N ILE A 92 -2.00 18.44 23.13
CA ILE A 92 -3.20 17.62 22.94
C ILE A 92 -3.60 16.80 24.17
N ALA A 93 -4.87 16.43 24.25
CA ALA A 93 -5.40 15.49 25.24
C ALA A 93 -6.55 14.66 24.68
N ILE A 94 -6.85 13.52 25.31
CA ILE A 94 -8.04 12.71 24.99
C ILE A 94 -9.26 13.35 25.66
N GLN A 95 -10.34 13.53 24.90
CA GLN A 95 -11.61 14.04 25.39
C GLN A 95 -12.79 13.26 24.76
N THR A 96 -13.96 13.29 25.39
CA THR A 96 -15.20 12.76 24.81
C THR A 96 -16.00 13.89 24.18
N PHE A 97 -16.39 13.71 22.92
CA PHE A 97 -17.20 14.63 22.13
C PHE A 97 -18.60 14.05 21.90
N PRO A 98 -19.67 14.83 22.10
CA PRO A 98 -21.04 14.39 21.79
C PRO A 98 -21.15 13.90 20.35
N GLY A 99 -21.82 12.75 20.14
CA GLY A 99 -22.05 12.17 18.81
C GLY A 99 -20.84 11.46 18.17
N MET A 100 -19.61 11.78 18.58
CA MET A 100 -18.38 11.17 18.01
C MET A 100 -17.64 10.24 18.98
N GLY A 101 -17.97 10.28 20.27
CA GLY A 101 -17.31 9.46 21.27
C GLY A 101 -15.94 10.03 21.67
N ARG A 102 -14.94 9.19 21.91
CA ARG A 102 -13.60 9.67 22.29
C ARG A 102 -12.89 10.24 21.05
N GLY A 103 -12.20 11.35 21.25
CA GLY A 103 -11.41 12.07 20.26
C GLY A 103 -10.22 12.78 20.90
N VAL A 104 -9.53 13.61 20.12
CA VAL A 104 -8.41 14.43 20.59
C VAL A 104 -8.84 15.89 20.64
N VAL A 105 -8.52 16.59 21.73
CA VAL A 105 -8.69 18.04 21.86
C VAL A 105 -7.32 18.72 21.79
N ALA A 106 -7.25 19.83 21.05
CA ALA A 106 -6.11 20.74 21.09
C ALA A 106 -6.19 21.59 22.37
N LEU A 107 -5.22 21.47 23.27
CA LEU A 107 -5.06 22.33 24.45
C LEU A 107 -4.42 23.67 24.10
N GLN A 108 -3.64 23.70 23.01
CA GLN A 108 -2.97 24.88 22.45
C GLN A 108 -3.13 24.84 20.92
N PRO A 109 -2.90 25.96 20.20
CA PRO A 109 -2.85 25.95 18.75
C PRO A 109 -1.88 24.88 18.21
N VAL A 110 -2.42 24.00 17.37
CA VAL A 110 -1.70 22.98 16.61
C VAL A 110 -1.55 23.50 15.19
N GLU A 111 -0.35 23.40 14.62
CA GLU A 111 -0.08 23.74 13.23
C GLU A 111 0.06 22.46 12.39
N GLU A 112 -0.16 22.55 11.08
CA GLU A 112 0.10 21.43 10.17
C GLU A 112 1.56 20.95 10.29
N ASN A 113 1.76 19.63 10.25
CA ASN A 113 3.03 18.93 10.48
C ASN A 113 3.54 18.91 11.94
N ASP A 114 2.84 19.53 12.91
CA ASP A 114 3.19 19.33 14.32
C ASP A 114 3.18 17.84 14.66
N GLU A 115 4.24 17.35 15.29
CA GLU A 115 4.28 15.98 15.82
C GLU A 115 3.31 15.87 16.99
N LEU A 116 2.29 15.03 16.84
CA LEU A 116 1.22 14.84 17.81
C LEU A 116 1.56 13.72 18.78
N ILE A 117 1.89 12.54 18.23
CA ILE A 117 2.25 11.36 19.01
C ILE A 117 3.33 10.54 18.30
N PHE A 118 4.15 9.87 19.10
CA PHE A 118 4.98 8.76 18.67
C PHE A 118 4.56 7.48 19.39
N VAL A 119 4.19 6.45 18.62
CA VAL A 119 3.70 5.16 19.10
C VAL A 119 4.77 4.08 18.89
N PRO A 120 5.41 3.55 19.93
CA PRO A 120 6.48 2.57 19.79
C PRO A 120 6.01 1.28 19.12
N LYS A 121 6.84 0.71 18.23
CA LYS A 121 6.54 -0.54 17.51
C LYS A 121 6.19 -1.69 18.46
N SER A 122 6.75 -1.68 19.67
CA SER A 122 6.51 -2.73 20.68
C SER A 122 5.06 -2.83 21.16
N ILE A 123 4.24 -1.78 21.01
CA ILE A 123 2.81 -1.77 21.40
C ILE A 123 1.87 -1.73 20.20
N ILE A 124 2.35 -1.41 18.99
CA ILE A 124 1.58 -1.53 17.75
C ILE A 124 1.18 -3.00 17.53
N ILE A 125 -0.09 -3.25 17.27
CA ILE A 125 -0.62 -4.59 17.01
C ILE A 125 -0.57 -4.82 15.50
N CYS A 126 0.45 -5.57 15.07
CA CYS A 126 0.68 -5.97 13.68
C CYS A 126 1.22 -7.41 13.64
N TYR A 127 1.38 -8.00 12.46
CA TYR A 127 1.89 -9.37 12.30
C TYR A 127 3.15 -9.66 13.14
N ASP A 128 4.15 -8.77 13.08
CA ASP A 128 5.40 -8.92 13.82
C ASP A 128 5.18 -8.99 15.34
N THR A 129 4.42 -8.04 15.90
CA THR A 129 4.17 -7.98 17.34
C THR A 129 3.32 -9.16 17.81
N ILE A 130 2.36 -9.60 16.99
CA ILE A 130 1.52 -10.78 17.25
C ILE A 130 2.39 -12.04 17.32
N THR A 131 3.26 -12.24 16.33
CA THR A 131 4.13 -13.42 16.28
C THR A 131 5.11 -13.45 17.44
N GLN A 132 5.67 -12.29 17.83
CA GLN A 132 6.55 -12.19 18.99
C GLN A 132 5.84 -12.50 20.31
N ASN A 133 4.66 -11.90 20.56
CA ASN A 133 3.97 -12.01 21.86
C ASN A 133 3.66 -13.46 22.25
N TRP A 134 3.34 -14.31 21.28
CA TRP A 134 2.92 -15.70 21.52
C TRP A 134 3.91 -16.74 21.01
N SER A 135 5.13 -16.30 20.66
CA SER A 135 6.23 -17.21 20.35
C SER A 135 6.56 -18.19 21.48
N SER A 136 6.21 -17.85 22.72
CA SER A 136 6.31 -18.72 23.91
C SER A 136 5.18 -19.76 24.03
N ARG A 137 4.15 -19.72 23.16
CA ARG A 137 3.00 -20.63 23.14
C ARG A 137 2.88 -21.34 21.78
N PRO A 138 3.68 -22.40 21.52
CA PRO A 138 3.77 -23.03 20.19
C PRO A 138 2.44 -23.49 19.60
N LYS A 139 1.52 -23.99 20.43
CA LYS A 139 0.19 -24.41 19.99
C LYS A 139 -0.68 -23.25 19.50
N LEU A 140 -0.58 -22.08 20.15
CA LEU A 140 -1.30 -20.87 19.78
C LEU A 140 -0.69 -20.26 18.50
N LYS A 141 0.64 -20.11 18.48
CA LYS A 141 1.41 -19.64 17.32
C LYS A 141 1.02 -20.40 16.04
N ARG A 142 1.11 -21.73 16.06
CA ARG A 142 0.77 -22.58 14.91
C ARG A 142 -0.68 -22.41 14.41
N LYS A 143 -1.63 -22.07 15.29
CA LYS A 143 -3.03 -21.87 14.88
C LYS A 143 -3.25 -20.49 14.26
N LEU A 144 -2.53 -19.47 14.70
CA LEU A 144 -2.64 -18.11 14.15
C LEU A 144 -1.84 -17.94 12.86
N GLU A 145 -0.74 -18.67 12.69
CA GLU A 145 -0.05 -18.79 11.40
C GLU A 145 -1.00 -19.32 10.30
N ARG A 146 -2.01 -20.12 10.66
CA ARG A 146 -3.05 -20.54 9.70
C ARG A 146 -3.97 -19.39 9.28
N LEU A 147 -3.96 -18.26 9.98
CA LEU A 147 -4.70 -17.04 9.66
C LEU A 147 -3.84 -15.99 8.96
N GLN A 148 -2.51 -16.14 8.88
CA GLN A 148 -1.59 -15.09 8.42
C GLN A 148 -1.87 -14.52 7.01
N GLN A 149 -2.50 -15.31 6.15
CA GLN A 149 -2.85 -14.92 4.79
C GLN A 149 -4.06 -13.96 4.74
N ASP A 150 -4.80 -13.86 5.84
CA ASP A 150 -5.92 -12.93 6.02
C ASP A 150 -5.63 -12.08 7.26
N GLN A 151 -5.09 -10.89 7.02
CA GLN A 151 -4.66 -9.99 8.09
C GLN A 151 -5.82 -9.55 8.99
N GLU A 152 -7.04 -9.43 8.45
CA GLU A 152 -8.22 -9.08 9.23
C GLU A 152 -8.64 -10.22 10.16
N GLU A 153 -8.67 -11.47 9.66
CA GLU A 153 -8.94 -12.64 10.50
C GLU A 153 -7.90 -12.77 11.61
N LEU A 154 -6.62 -12.55 11.28
CA LEU A 154 -5.51 -12.62 12.23
C LEU A 154 -5.65 -11.56 13.33
N LEU A 155 -5.88 -10.29 12.96
CA LEU A 155 -6.05 -9.19 13.91
C LEU A 155 -7.31 -9.38 14.77
N THR A 156 -8.40 -9.84 14.16
CA THR A 156 -9.66 -10.12 14.87
C THR A 156 -9.47 -11.22 15.90
N ALA A 157 -8.84 -12.33 15.49
CA ALA A 157 -8.50 -13.41 16.41
C ALA A 157 -7.57 -12.91 17.52
N PHE A 158 -6.58 -12.09 17.16
CA PHE A 158 -5.64 -11.52 18.10
C PHE A 158 -6.33 -10.71 19.19
N LEU A 159 -7.18 -9.78 18.76
CA LEU A 159 -7.95 -8.89 19.63
C LEU A 159 -8.83 -9.68 20.61
N LEU A 160 -9.51 -10.73 20.14
CA LEU A 160 -10.35 -11.59 20.99
C LEU A 160 -9.54 -12.33 22.06
N PHE A 161 -8.33 -12.79 21.73
CA PHE A 161 -7.44 -13.41 22.71
C PHE A 161 -6.96 -12.42 23.76
N GLU A 162 -6.58 -11.21 23.37
CA GLU A 162 -6.15 -10.18 24.32
C GLU A 162 -7.32 -9.70 25.19
N GLN A 163 -8.54 -9.56 24.63
CA GLN A 163 -9.74 -9.27 25.41
C GLN A 163 -10.06 -10.38 26.42
N ALA A 164 -9.91 -11.66 26.03
CA ALA A 164 -10.17 -12.80 26.92
C ALA A 164 -9.19 -12.89 28.10
N LYS A 165 -7.99 -12.31 27.99
CA LYS A 165 -7.03 -12.20 29.11
C LYS A 165 -7.45 -11.15 30.15
N GLY A 166 -8.35 -10.23 29.81
CA GLY A 166 -8.74 -9.14 30.68
C GLY A 166 -7.52 -8.34 31.17
N HIS A 167 -7.40 -8.17 32.49
CA HIS A 167 -6.31 -7.42 33.12
C HIS A 167 -4.90 -8.04 32.94
N GLU A 168 -4.81 -9.32 32.54
CA GLU A 168 -3.52 -9.96 32.22
C GLU A 168 -2.99 -9.60 30.83
N SER A 169 -3.80 -8.94 29.99
CA SER A 169 -3.33 -8.48 28.68
C SER A 169 -2.36 -7.31 28.84
N ARG A 170 -1.23 -7.38 28.14
CA ARG A 170 -0.32 -6.23 27.99
C ARG A 170 -1.02 -5.03 27.37
N TRP A 171 -2.04 -5.25 26.54
CA TRP A 171 -2.81 -4.21 25.88
C TRP A 171 -4.08 -3.81 26.66
N ALA A 172 -4.32 -4.36 27.86
CA ALA A 172 -5.53 -4.06 28.63
C ALA A 172 -5.83 -2.54 28.74
N PRO A 173 -4.86 -1.63 28.97
CA PRO A 173 -5.13 -0.20 29.00
C PRO A 173 -5.67 0.36 27.68
N TYR A 174 -5.14 -0.09 26.54
CA TYR A 174 -5.64 0.27 25.21
C TYR A 174 -7.01 -0.35 24.94
N LEU A 175 -7.20 -1.65 25.22
CA LEU A 175 -8.47 -2.34 25.00
C LEU A 175 -9.62 -1.74 25.82
N ASN A 176 -9.32 -1.21 27.01
CA ASN A 176 -10.29 -0.52 27.86
C ASN A 176 -10.70 0.87 27.32
N LEU A 177 -9.92 1.46 26.40
CA LEU A 177 -10.28 2.67 25.66
C LEU A 177 -11.01 2.39 24.35
N LEU A 178 -11.08 1.15 23.88
CA LEU A 178 -11.93 0.81 22.74
C LEU A 178 -13.42 0.92 23.13
N PRO A 179 -14.32 1.15 22.18
CA PRO A 179 -15.75 1.03 22.44
C PRO A 179 -16.09 -0.32 23.09
N SER A 180 -16.95 -0.29 24.10
CA SER A 180 -17.36 -1.50 24.81
C SER A 180 -18.31 -2.34 23.97
N PHE A 181 -18.32 -3.65 24.15
CA PHE A 181 -19.24 -4.55 23.45
C PHE A 181 -20.74 -4.20 23.65
N SER A 182 -21.10 -3.53 24.75
CA SER A 182 -22.47 -3.04 24.96
C SER A 182 -22.89 -1.97 23.96
N SER A 183 -21.94 -1.25 23.35
CA SER A 183 -22.21 -0.22 22.33
C SER A 183 -22.42 -0.80 20.93
N ARG A 184 -22.42 -2.12 20.77
CA ARG A 184 -22.54 -2.79 19.46
C ARG A 184 -23.85 -2.51 18.73
N THR A 185 -24.88 -2.05 19.44
CA THR A 185 -26.21 -1.70 18.90
C THR A 185 -26.30 -0.22 18.50
N ASP A 186 -25.27 0.56 18.82
CA ASP A 186 -25.28 2.02 18.64
C ASP A 186 -24.43 2.45 17.44
N VAL A 187 -23.75 1.50 16.77
CA VAL A 187 -22.83 1.78 15.66
C VAL A 187 -23.52 1.61 14.31
N ALA A 188 -23.23 2.51 13.37
CA ALA A 188 -23.88 2.57 12.06
C ALA A 188 -23.25 1.63 11.01
N SER A 189 -22.93 0.38 11.38
CA SER A 189 -22.30 -0.58 10.47
C SER A 189 -23.26 -1.70 10.05
N PRO A 190 -23.49 -1.91 8.73
CA PRO A 190 -24.31 -3.01 8.22
C PRO A 190 -23.85 -4.41 8.66
N LEU A 191 -22.56 -4.56 9.00
CA LEU A 191 -22.01 -5.79 9.58
C LEU A 191 -22.71 -6.17 10.90
N LEU A 192 -23.17 -5.18 11.67
CA LEU A 192 -23.72 -5.32 13.02
C LEU A 192 -25.23 -5.13 13.11
N PHE A 193 -25.89 -4.71 12.02
CA PHE A 193 -27.35 -4.58 11.97
C PHE A 193 -28.05 -5.88 12.40
N SER A 194 -29.07 -5.71 13.23
CA SER A 194 -29.79 -6.78 13.92
C SER A 194 -30.61 -7.66 12.98
N SER A 195 -31.07 -7.12 11.84
CA SER A 195 -31.89 -7.83 10.86
C SER A 195 -31.45 -7.54 9.43
N ASP A 196 -31.84 -8.41 8.51
CA ASP A 196 -31.68 -8.16 7.09
C ASP A 196 -32.66 -7.08 6.61
N ASP A 197 -33.82 -6.90 7.27
CA ASP A 197 -34.73 -5.77 7.00
C ASP A 197 -34.05 -4.40 7.19
N ALA A 198 -33.17 -4.27 8.20
CA ALA A 198 -32.39 -3.06 8.39
C ALA A 198 -31.32 -2.87 7.30
N VAL A 199 -30.81 -3.96 6.73
CA VAL A 199 -29.93 -3.91 5.55
C VAL A 199 -30.74 -3.44 4.33
N GLU A 200 -31.92 -4.02 4.09
CA GLU A 200 -32.80 -3.60 2.98
C GLU A 200 -33.30 -2.15 3.11
N ALA A 201 -33.45 -1.66 4.35
CA ALA A 201 -33.86 -0.28 4.60
C ALA A 201 -32.88 0.76 4.04
N MET A 202 -31.64 0.38 3.69
CA MET A 202 -30.69 1.25 3.00
C MET A 202 -31.13 1.60 1.56
N GLN A 203 -32.00 0.81 0.94
CA GLN A 203 -32.57 1.06 -0.40
C GLN A 203 -31.52 1.39 -1.48
N ASP A 204 -30.30 0.88 -1.32
CA ASP A 204 -29.19 1.06 -2.26
C ASP A 204 -28.64 -0.33 -2.54
N GLU A 205 -28.88 -0.82 -3.75
CA GLU A 205 -28.56 -2.19 -4.13
C GLU A 205 -27.06 -2.48 -4.01
N ARG A 206 -26.19 -1.56 -4.46
CA ARG A 206 -24.73 -1.67 -4.34
C ARG A 206 -24.28 -1.88 -2.88
N MET A 207 -24.84 -1.11 -1.94
CA MET A 207 -24.53 -1.20 -0.52
C MET A 207 -25.16 -2.45 0.13
N ILE A 208 -26.40 -2.79 -0.22
CA ILE A 208 -27.09 -3.99 0.27
C ILE A 208 -26.29 -5.25 -0.11
N GLU A 209 -25.85 -5.36 -1.36
CA GLU A 209 -25.02 -6.47 -1.82
C GLU A 209 -23.69 -6.53 -1.07
N ALA A 210 -23.00 -5.38 -0.93
CA ALA A 210 -21.73 -5.29 -0.21
C ALA A 210 -21.88 -5.69 1.27
N ALA A 211 -22.94 -5.24 1.94
CA ALA A 211 -23.26 -5.58 3.33
C ALA A 211 -23.55 -7.08 3.50
N ARG A 212 -24.36 -7.67 2.61
CA ARG A 212 -24.66 -9.11 2.62
C ARG A 212 -23.39 -9.95 2.40
N ALA A 213 -22.55 -9.55 1.44
CA ALA A 213 -21.27 -10.21 1.17
C ALA A 213 -20.34 -10.15 2.40
N GLU A 214 -20.24 -9.00 3.05
CA GLU A 214 -19.41 -8.81 4.23
C GLU A 214 -19.90 -9.63 5.44
N ARG A 215 -21.22 -9.64 5.70
CA ARG A 215 -21.84 -10.50 6.73
C ARG A 215 -21.56 -11.98 6.45
N GLN A 216 -21.64 -12.42 5.19
CA GLN A 216 -21.34 -13.79 4.82
C GLN A 216 -19.85 -14.14 4.99
N ARG A 217 -18.93 -13.26 4.60
CA ARG A 217 -17.49 -13.42 4.82
C ARG A 217 -17.17 -13.53 6.31
N ALA A 218 -17.69 -12.62 7.12
CA ALA A 218 -17.49 -12.62 8.57
C ALA A 218 -18.03 -13.90 9.23
N LYS A 219 -19.19 -14.41 8.79
CA LYS A 219 -19.75 -15.68 9.28
C LYS A 219 -18.87 -16.90 8.92
N LYS A 220 -18.33 -16.94 7.70
CA LYS A 220 -17.38 -18.01 7.28
C LYS A 220 -16.09 -17.95 8.11
N ALA A 221 -15.54 -16.74 8.28
CA ALA A 221 -14.34 -16.49 9.09
C ALA A 221 -14.55 -16.87 10.57
N HIS A 222 -15.70 -16.54 11.15
CA HIS A 222 -16.09 -16.97 12.49
C HIS A 222 -16.12 -18.50 12.63
N GLY A 223 -16.69 -19.21 11.65
CA GLY A 223 -16.71 -20.68 11.64
C GLY A 223 -15.30 -21.29 11.65
N ARG A 224 -14.35 -20.67 10.93
CA ARG A 224 -12.93 -21.05 10.95
C ARG A 224 -12.28 -20.71 12.30
N PHE A 225 -12.50 -19.51 12.83
CA PHE A 225 -12.04 -19.09 14.15
C PHE A 225 -12.50 -20.05 15.25
N LYS A 226 -13.81 -20.32 15.34
CA LYS A 226 -14.39 -21.26 16.31
C LYS A 226 -13.78 -22.66 16.19
N ARG A 227 -13.58 -23.15 14.97
CA ARG A 227 -12.93 -24.46 14.74
C ARG A 227 -11.49 -24.50 15.25
N LEU A 228 -10.72 -23.44 15.00
CA LEU A 228 -9.33 -23.35 15.44
C LEU A 228 -9.23 -23.19 16.96
N PHE A 229 -10.06 -22.36 17.58
CA PHE A 229 -9.81 -21.89 18.95
C PHE A 229 -10.81 -22.39 20.02
N ARG A 230 -11.74 -23.30 19.69
CA ARG A 230 -12.73 -23.85 20.65
C ARG A 230 -12.19 -24.40 21.97
N HIS A 231 -10.96 -24.91 21.98
CA HIS A 231 -10.32 -25.49 23.17
C HIS A 231 -9.37 -24.51 23.89
N MET A 232 -9.30 -23.26 23.43
CA MET A 232 -8.38 -22.23 23.95
C MET A 232 -9.10 -21.02 24.52
N LEU A 233 -10.36 -20.80 24.12
CA LEU A 233 -11.20 -19.69 24.56
C LEU A 233 -12.48 -20.26 25.19
N GLY A 234 -13.05 -19.53 26.15
CA GLY A 234 -14.35 -19.87 26.71
C GLY A 234 -15.49 -19.59 25.72
N ASP A 235 -16.66 -20.21 25.95
CA ASP A 235 -17.80 -20.17 25.02
C ASP A 235 -18.26 -18.75 24.68
N ASN A 236 -18.29 -17.84 25.66
CA ASN A 236 -18.63 -16.43 25.45
C ASN A 236 -17.70 -15.76 24.42
N SER A 237 -16.38 -16.00 24.46
CA SER A 237 -15.42 -15.43 23.50
C SER A 237 -15.52 -16.05 22.10
N LEU A 238 -16.23 -17.16 21.95
CA LEU A 238 -16.46 -17.87 20.69
C LEU A 238 -17.81 -17.52 20.05
N GLU A 239 -18.60 -16.64 20.66
CA GLU A 239 -19.88 -16.18 20.10
C GLU A 239 -19.68 -15.38 18.80
N LEU A 240 -20.64 -15.50 17.88
CA LEU A 240 -20.61 -14.76 16.61
C LEU A 240 -20.64 -13.25 16.87
N SER A 241 -21.50 -12.79 17.78
CA SER A 241 -21.64 -11.37 18.14
C SER A 241 -20.30 -10.77 18.61
N ARG A 242 -19.54 -11.48 19.45
CA ARG A 242 -18.19 -11.06 19.89
C ARG A 242 -17.21 -10.98 18.74
N TYR A 243 -17.26 -11.95 17.83
CA TYR A 243 -16.41 -11.97 16.66
C TYR A 243 -16.72 -10.82 15.70
N LEU A 244 -18.00 -10.57 15.40
CA LEU A 244 -18.42 -9.45 14.56
C LEU A 244 -18.01 -8.11 15.17
N TRP A 245 -18.14 -7.97 16.49
CA TRP A 245 -17.69 -6.78 17.20
C TRP A 245 -16.17 -6.57 17.10
N ALA A 246 -15.37 -7.60 17.34
CA ALA A 246 -13.93 -7.52 17.20
C ALA A 246 -13.50 -7.23 15.74
N ARG A 247 -14.19 -7.81 14.75
CA ARG A 247 -13.97 -7.53 13.33
C ARG A 247 -14.31 -6.09 12.99
N PHE A 248 -15.42 -5.56 13.50
CA PHE A 248 -15.79 -4.15 13.34
C PHE A 248 -14.73 -3.22 13.94
N LEU A 249 -14.21 -3.53 15.14
CA LEU A 249 -13.12 -2.75 15.75
C LEU A 249 -11.85 -2.76 14.89
N VAL A 250 -11.51 -3.90 14.26
CA VAL A 250 -10.37 -3.98 13.32
C VAL A 250 -10.64 -3.19 12.04
N ASN A 251 -11.85 -3.31 11.47
CA ASN A 251 -12.22 -2.62 10.23
C ASN A 251 -12.20 -1.10 10.39
N SER A 252 -12.76 -0.60 11.48
CA SER A 252 -12.89 0.84 11.74
C SER A 252 -11.59 1.54 12.16
N ARG A 253 -10.59 0.79 12.69
CA ARG A 253 -9.43 1.39 13.37
C ARG A 253 -8.06 0.94 12.86
N ALA A 254 -7.97 -0.15 12.11
CA ALA A 254 -6.68 -0.62 11.61
C ALA A 254 -6.27 0.15 10.36
N PHE A 255 -5.11 0.81 10.42
CA PHE A 255 -4.52 1.52 9.29
C PHE A 255 -4.03 0.55 8.23
N SER A 256 -4.10 0.96 6.96
CA SER A 256 -3.52 0.24 5.83
C SER A 256 -2.24 0.94 5.39
N ILE A 257 -1.09 0.47 5.87
CA ILE A 257 0.22 1.09 5.59
C ILE A 257 1.09 0.05 4.91
N GLN A 258 1.60 0.38 3.71
CA GLN A 258 2.48 -0.51 2.92
C GLN A 258 1.87 -1.93 2.71
N GLY A 259 0.55 -2.01 2.47
CA GLY A 259 -0.16 -3.27 2.28
C GLY A 259 -0.37 -4.09 3.56
N GLN A 260 -0.01 -3.56 4.73
CA GLN A 260 -0.23 -4.18 6.03
C GLN A 260 -1.35 -3.48 6.81
N ARG A 261 -2.17 -4.27 7.49
CA ARG A 261 -3.15 -3.81 8.47
C ARG A 261 -2.50 -3.74 9.84
N VAL A 262 -2.51 -2.56 10.45
CA VAL A 262 -1.89 -2.32 11.74
C VAL A 262 -2.85 -1.56 12.65
N LEU A 263 -3.03 -2.04 13.88
CA LEU A 263 -3.73 -1.30 14.93
C LEU A 263 -2.69 -0.52 15.73
N VAL A 264 -2.87 0.79 15.82
CA VAL A 264 -1.90 1.72 16.37
C VAL A 264 -2.51 2.34 17.64
N PRO A 265 -2.24 1.80 18.84
CA PRO A 265 -2.78 2.36 20.06
C PRO A 265 -2.47 3.87 20.16
N PHE A 266 -3.50 4.66 20.46
CA PHE A 266 -3.52 6.13 20.43
C PHE A 266 -3.69 6.73 19.02
N GLY A 267 -3.03 6.19 18.00
CA GLY A 267 -3.20 6.66 16.62
C GLY A 267 -4.65 6.55 16.13
N ASP A 268 -5.40 5.56 16.59
CA ASP A 268 -6.78 5.30 16.16
C ASP A 268 -7.86 6.08 16.94
N ILE A 269 -7.49 7.06 17.77
CA ILE A 269 -8.43 7.84 18.59
C ILE A 269 -8.85 9.16 17.95
N PHE A 270 -8.16 9.63 16.91
CA PHE A 270 -8.52 10.84 16.18
C PHE A 270 -9.82 10.59 15.43
N ASN A 271 -10.77 11.52 15.51
CA ASN A 271 -12.01 11.44 14.72
C ASN A 271 -11.77 11.98 13.31
N GLY A 272 -12.49 11.43 12.33
CA GLY A 272 -12.33 11.80 10.94
C GLY A 272 -13.13 13.03 10.53
N GLU A 273 -12.51 13.96 9.80
CA GLU A 273 -13.18 15.04 9.07
C GLU A 273 -12.42 15.35 7.76
N PRO A 274 -13.11 15.54 6.62
CA PRO A 274 -12.43 15.87 5.37
C PRO A 274 -11.62 17.16 5.47
N ASP A 275 -10.55 17.28 4.71
CA ASP A 275 -9.79 18.54 4.62
C ASP A 275 -10.69 19.73 4.24
N ASP A 276 -10.38 20.91 4.79
CA ASP A 276 -11.06 22.16 4.42
C ASP A 276 -10.76 22.54 2.96
N GLN A 277 -9.62 22.10 2.42
CA GLN A 277 -9.25 22.30 1.04
C GLN A 277 -9.81 21.19 0.14
N VAL A 278 -10.47 21.59 -0.95
CA VAL A 278 -10.86 20.66 -2.01
C VAL A 278 -9.59 20.06 -2.62
N ARG A 279 -9.49 18.74 -2.57
CA ARG A 279 -8.33 17.98 -3.06
C ARG A 279 -8.76 16.87 -4.01
N LYS A 280 -7.84 16.42 -4.86
CA LYS A 280 -8.09 15.31 -5.78
C LYS A 280 -7.87 13.97 -5.07
N HIS A 281 -8.44 12.91 -5.63
CA HIS A 281 -8.13 11.55 -5.20
C HIS A 281 -6.62 11.31 -5.30
N ASP A 282 -6.03 10.82 -4.23
CA ASP A 282 -4.62 10.44 -4.14
C ASP A 282 -4.45 9.02 -3.57
N ASN A 283 -5.55 8.30 -3.33
CA ASN A 283 -5.60 6.94 -2.78
C ASN A 283 -4.89 6.82 -1.43
N GLY A 284 -5.14 7.78 -0.53
CA GLY A 284 -4.61 7.78 0.83
C GLY A 284 -3.15 8.23 0.96
N GLN A 285 -2.55 8.85 -0.07
CA GLN A 285 -1.18 9.37 0.02
C GLN A 285 -1.07 10.51 1.05
N ARG A 286 -2.06 11.40 1.12
CA ARG A 286 -2.14 12.43 2.17
C ARG A 286 -2.12 11.81 3.57
N PHE A 287 -2.88 10.74 3.81
CA PHE A 287 -2.89 10.04 5.09
C PHE A 287 -1.48 9.53 5.45
N LEU A 288 -0.77 8.90 4.50
CA LEU A 288 0.59 8.37 4.68
C LEU A 288 1.65 9.46 4.88
N GLN A 289 1.43 10.69 4.40
CA GLN A 289 2.31 11.83 4.65
C GLN A 289 2.36 12.19 6.14
N PHE A 290 1.24 12.04 6.85
CA PHE A 290 1.11 12.40 8.27
C PHE A 290 1.23 11.19 9.21
N HIS A 291 1.20 9.96 8.66
CA HIS A 291 1.32 8.69 9.40
C HIS A 291 2.56 7.91 8.96
N ASP A 292 3.69 8.20 9.60
CA ASP A 292 4.98 7.63 9.24
C ASP A 292 5.32 6.41 10.12
N LEU A 293 5.20 5.21 9.54
CA LEU A 293 5.58 3.96 10.19
C LEU A 293 7.06 3.63 9.94
N GLN A 294 7.87 3.75 10.98
CA GLN A 294 9.30 3.43 10.98
C GLN A 294 9.60 2.15 11.80
N PRO A 295 10.82 1.58 11.71
CA PRO A 295 11.18 0.38 12.48
C PRO A 295 10.98 0.51 13.99
N MET A 296 11.16 1.72 14.54
CA MET A 296 11.04 2.00 15.98
C MET A 296 9.60 2.24 16.44
N GLY A 297 8.70 2.62 15.53
CA GLY A 297 7.34 3.02 15.87
C GLY A 297 6.69 3.88 14.79
N MET A 298 5.52 4.43 15.10
CA MET A 298 4.77 5.31 14.22
C MET A 298 4.77 6.73 14.75
N THR A 299 5.10 7.69 13.90
CA THR A 299 4.91 9.11 14.17
C THR A 299 3.63 9.59 13.49
N VAL A 300 2.74 10.20 14.27
CA VAL A 300 1.51 10.84 13.77
C VAL A 300 1.68 12.35 13.88
N ARG A 301 1.46 13.05 12.76
CA ARG A 301 1.53 14.51 12.64
C ARG A 301 0.15 15.08 12.33
N ALA A 302 -0.06 16.36 12.65
CA ALA A 302 -1.28 17.06 12.28
C ALA A 302 -1.35 17.28 10.77
N ASP A 303 -2.48 16.94 10.14
CA ASP A 303 -2.74 17.17 8.71
C ASP A 303 -3.20 18.60 8.39
N ARG A 304 -3.59 19.35 9.43
CA ARG A 304 -4.07 20.73 9.35
C ARG A 304 -3.87 21.46 10.69
N GLY A 305 -4.01 22.79 10.64
CA GLY A 305 -4.01 23.60 11.86
C GLY A 305 -5.32 23.48 12.67
N THR A 306 -5.24 23.52 14.00
CA THR A 306 -6.42 23.50 14.89
C THR A 306 -6.25 24.46 16.06
N PRO A 307 -7.20 25.39 16.31
CA PRO A 307 -7.15 26.27 17.47
C PRO A 307 -7.26 25.55 18.81
N GLY A 308 -6.64 26.11 19.85
CA GLY A 308 -6.80 25.62 21.23
C GLY A 308 -8.27 25.62 21.68
N GLY A 309 -8.66 24.57 22.40
CA GLY A 309 -10.02 24.31 22.88
C GLY A 309 -10.93 23.61 21.86
N LYS A 310 -10.44 23.27 20.65
CA LYS A 310 -11.21 22.58 19.61
C LYS A 310 -10.79 21.12 19.46
N GLN A 311 -11.70 20.30 18.93
CA GLN A 311 -11.37 18.94 18.53
C GLN A 311 -10.35 18.99 17.40
N LEU A 312 -9.31 18.18 17.53
CA LEU A 312 -8.32 17.95 16.49
C LEU A 312 -8.79 16.74 15.69
N PHE A 313 -9.09 16.99 14.41
CA PHE A 313 -9.54 15.99 13.46
C PHE A 313 -8.40 15.49 12.58
N GLU A 314 -8.68 14.44 11.83
CA GLU A 314 -7.80 13.85 10.84
C GLU A 314 -8.58 13.61 9.53
N ASP A 315 -7.95 13.84 8.39
CA ASP A 315 -8.47 13.37 7.10
C ASP A 315 -8.26 11.87 6.96
N TYR A 316 -9.34 11.09 7.12
CA TYR A 316 -9.31 9.63 6.94
C TYR A 316 -9.08 9.19 5.48
N GLY A 317 -9.05 10.11 4.52
CA GLY A 317 -8.73 9.83 3.14
C GLY A 317 -9.85 10.20 2.17
N ASP A 318 -9.71 9.71 0.95
CA ASP A 318 -10.52 10.06 -0.22
C ASP A 318 -11.49 8.93 -0.60
N ASN A 319 -12.09 8.26 0.38
CA ASN A 319 -13.10 7.23 0.14
C ASN A 319 -14.50 7.83 0.05
N SER A 320 -15.42 7.17 -0.66
CA SER A 320 -16.85 7.49 -0.62
C SER A 320 -17.53 6.92 0.63
N ASN A 321 -18.76 7.37 0.91
CA ASN A 321 -19.51 6.85 2.05
C ASN A 321 -19.93 5.38 1.89
N TYR A 322 -19.72 4.76 0.71
CA TYR A 322 -19.79 3.30 0.57
C TYR A 322 -18.75 2.58 1.44
N VAL A 323 -17.57 3.18 1.66
CA VAL A 323 -16.50 2.59 2.48
C VAL A 323 -16.69 2.97 3.95
N TYR A 324 -16.89 4.26 4.25
CA TYR A 324 -17.04 4.74 5.63
C TYR A 324 -18.23 4.11 6.33
N PHE A 325 -19.38 4.00 5.67
CA PHE A 325 -20.55 3.38 6.26
C PHE A 325 -20.36 1.87 6.48
N LEU A 326 -19.85 1.17 5.46
CA LEU A 326 -19.68 -0.29 5.52
C LEU A 326 -18.65 -0.72 6.58
N HIS A 327 -17.49 -0.05 6.62
CA HIS A 327 -16.34 -0.50 7.39
C HIS A 327 -16.06 0.30 8.67
N HIS A 328 -16.41 1.59 8.69
CA HIS A 328 -16.14 2.47 9.84
C HIS A 328 -17.38 2.78 10.69
N GLY A 329 -18.57 2.62 10.12
CA GLY A 329 -19.83 2.78 10.83
C GLY A 329 -20.22 4.24 11.07
N PHE A 330 -19.97 5.12 10.08
CA PHE A 330 -20.44 6.50 10.05
C PHE A 330 -20.54 7.02 8.61
N LEU A 331 -21.18 8.18 8.42
CA LEU A 331 -21.18 8.93 7.16
C LEU A 331 -20.22 10.12 7.29
N MET A 332 -19.20 10.17 6.46
CA MET A 332 -18.27 11.29 6.34
C MET A 332 -18.97 12.46 5.66
N GLY A 333 -18.67 13.69 6.10
CA GLY A 333 -19.08 14.89 5.38
C GLY A 333 -18.53 14.87 3.94
N ASP A 334 -19.31 15.37 2.98
CA ASP A 334 -18.89 15.37 1.58
C ASP A 334 -18.16 16.67 1.21
N ARG A 335 -16.91 16.53 0.76
CA ARG A 335 -16.09 17.60 0.17
C ARG A 335 -15.57 17.23 -1.22
N GLY A 336 -16.31 16.37 -1.94
CA GLY A 336 -16.04 16.03 -3.34
C GLY A 336 -15.58 14.59 -3.57
N PHE A 337 -15.66 13.72 -2.56
CA PHE A 337 -15.28 12.30 -2.66
C PHE A 337 -16.47 11.34 -2.52
N ASP A 338 -17.62 11.85 -2.09
CA ASP A 338 -18.81 11.02 -1.99
C ASP A 338 -19.56 10.96 -3.32
N CYS A 339 -20.23 9.84 -3.58
CA CYS A 339 -20.98 9.61 -4.80
C CYS A 339 -22.18 8.69 -4.53
N ALA A 340 -23.22 8.77 -5.35
CA ALA A 340 -24.37 7.87 -5.30
C ALA A 340 -24.44 7.01 -6.55
N ALA A 341 -24.71 5.71 -6.35
CA ALA A 341 -24.89 4.77 -7.43
C ALA A 341 -26.28 4.90 -8.08
N PHE A 342 -26.33 4.79 -9.40
CA PHE A 342 -27.55 4.66 -10.18
C PHE A 342 -27.33 3.67 -11.33
N HIS A 343 -28.39 3.03 -11.80
CA HIS A 343 -28.32 2.19 -12.99
C HIS A 343 -28.38 3.04 -14.24
N LEU A 344 -27.56 2.71 -15.23
CA LEU A 344 -27.81 3.11 -16.62
C LEU A 344 -29.06 2.37 -17.17
N PRO A 345 -29.77 2.92 -18.16
CA PRO A 345 -31.02 2.34 -18.65
C PRO A 345 -30.80 0.99 -19.32
N LEU A 346 -31.75 0.05 -19.20
CA LEU A 346 -31.68 -1.24 -19.88
C LEU A 346 -31.62 -1.04 -21.40
N LEU A 347 -30.81 -1.85 -22.10
CA LEU A 347 -30.74 -1.79 -23.57
C LEU A 347 -32.11 -1.97 -24.25
N ALA A 348 -33.01 -2.75 -23.64
CA ALA A 348 -34.37 -2.95 -24.11
C ALA A 348 -35.21 -1.67 -24.17
N GLU A 349 -34.94 -0.71 -23.28
CA GLU A 349 -35.69 0.55 -23.19
C GLU A 349 -35.45 1.48 -24.39
N ALA A 350 -34.40 1.25 -25.17
CA ALA A 350 -34.14 2.01 -26.39
C ALA A 350 -35.19 1.74 -27.50
N TYR A 351 -36.04 0.71 -27.34
CA TYR A 351 -36.94 0.20 -28.39
C TYR A 351 -38.43 0.23 -28.04
N GLU A 352 -38.84 0.92 -26.96
CA GLU A 352 -40.25 0.95 -26.50
C GLU A 352 -41.26 1.63 -27.47
N GLN A 353 -40.83 2.10 -28.64
CA GLN A 353 -41.73 2.66 -29.66
C GLN A 353 -41.36 2.20 -31.09
N ASN A 354 -42.14 1.22 -31.58
CA ASN A 354 -42.36 0.79 -32.97
C ASN A 354 -41.48 -0.32 -33.62
N GLU A 355 -42.25 -1.29 -34.14
CA GLU A 355 -42.10 -2.23 -35.27
C GLU A 355 -41.04 -3.36 -35.27
N GLU A 356 -41.58 -4.57 -35.48
CA GLU A 356 -41.00 -5.91 -35.76
C GLU A 356 -40.16 -6.59 -34.65
N ASP A 357 -40.84 -7.41 -33.83
CA ASP A 357 -40.32 -8.25 -32.73
C ASP A 357 -39.01 -9.01 -33.04
N MET A 358 -38.76 -9.40 -34.30
CA MET A 358 -37.54 -10.13 -34.66
C MET A 358 -36.30 -9.25 -34.81
N GLU A 359 -36.43 -8.03 -35.33
CA GLU A 359 -35.26 -7.18 -35.59
C GLU A 359 -34.77 -6.50 -34.30
N GLN A 360 -35.71 -6.15 -33.42
CA GLN A 360 -35.41 -5.70 -32.06
C GLN A 360 -34.67 -6.79 -31.25
N ALA A 361 -35.14 -8.05 -31.32
CA ALA A 361 -34.50 -9.16 -30.63
C ALA A 361 -33.06 -9.42 -31.14
N LYS A 362 -32.82 -9.32 -32.45
CA LYS A 362 -31.46 -9.43 -33.02
C LYS A 362 -30.55 -8.29 -32.57
N THR A 363 -31.09 -7.06 -32.53
CA THR A 363 -30.35 -5.88 -32.12
C THR A 363 -29.93 -5.97 -30.65
N LEU A 364 -30.87 -6.33 -29.77
CA LEU A 364 -30.59 -6.56 -28.36
C LEU A 364 -29.59 -7.70 -28.15
N ALA A 365 -29.71 -8.79 -28.90
CA ALA A 365 -28.73 -9.88 -28.86
C ALA A 365 -27.33 -9.43 -29.32
N ALA A 366 -27.24 -8.56 -30.34
CA ALA A 366 -25.96 -8.01 -30.79
C ALA A 366 -25.34 -7.11 -29.72
N LYS A 367 -26.11 -6.18 -29.15
CA LYS A 367 -25.64 -5.30 -28.06
C LYS A 367 -25.24 -6.08 -26.80
N ALA A 368 -26.02 -7.09 -26.42
CA ALA A 368 -25.69 -7.96 -25.28
C ALA A 368 -24.40 -8.76 -25.50
N ARG A 369 -24.10 -9.18 -26.75
CA ARG A 369 -22.81 -9.81 -27.08
C ARG A 369 -21.65 -8.85 -26.91
N VAL A 370 -21.81 -7.58 -27.33
CA VAL A 370 -20.81 -6.53 -27.11
C VAL A 370 -20.57 -6.30 -25.61
N LEU A 371 -21.64 -6.17 -24.80
CA LEU A 371 -21.55 -6.07 -23.34
C LEU A 371 -20.81 -7.26 -22.70
N SER A 372 -21.15 -8.48 -23.12
CA SER A 372 -20.47 -9.70 -22.66
C SER A 372 -18.97 -9.70 -23.01
N ARG A 373 -18.59 -9.14 -24.16
CA ARG A 373 -17.19 -9.05 -24.60
C ARG A 373 -16.39 -8.10 -23.71
N ILE A 374 -16.98 -6.98 -23.29
CA ILE A 374 -16.36 -6.03 -22.35
C ILE A 374 -16.59 -6.38 -20.87
N ARG A 375 -17.29 -7.49 -20.58
CA ARG A 375 -17.64 -7.96 -19.24
C ARG A 375 -18.42 -6.92 -18.41
N VAL A 376 -19.29 -6.18 -19.09
CA VAL A 376 -20.22 -5.23 -18.47
C VAL A 376 -21.60 -5.88 -18.51
N ASN A 377 -22.33 -5.84 -17.40
CA ASN A 377 -23.73 -6.29 -17.39
C ASN A 377 -24.62 -5.24 -18.05
N ASP A 378 -25.77 -5.64 -18.60
CA ASP A 378 -26.81 -4.69 -19.01
C ASP A 378 -27.25 -3.86 -17.79
N ALA A 379 -27.56 -2.58 -18.02
CA ALA A 379 -27.84 -1.59 -16.98
C ALA A 379 -26.80 -1.58 -15.84
N PRO A 380 -25.51 -1.32 -16.09
CA PRO A 380 -24.50 -1.34 -15.03
C PRO A 380 -24.68 -0.13 -14.09
N PHE A 381 -24.17 -0.26 -12.86
CA PHE A 381 -24.07 0.86 -11.92
C PHE A 381 -23.01 1.86 -12.37
N ALA A 382 -23.35 3.14 -12.33
CA ALA A 382 -22.40 4.25 -12.34
C ALA A 382 -22.52 5.02 -11.01
N CYS A 383 -21.42 5.59 -10.52
CA CYS A 383 -21.43 6.44 -9.32
C CYS A 383 -21.18 7.89 -9.70
N ILE A 384 -22.05 8.79 -9.23
CA ILE A 384 -22.00 10.22 -9.54
C ILE A 384 -21.90 11.06 -8.26
N SER A 385 -21.06 12.09 -8.28
CA SER A 385 -20.94 13.06 -7.19
C SER A 385 -22.02 14.14 -7.27
N ARG A 386 -22.18 14.92 -6.20
CA ARG A 386 -23.10 16.08 -6.17
C ARG A 386 -22.83 17.09 -7.29
N SER A 387 -21.58 17.20 -7.74
CA SER A 387 -21.17 18.09 -8.82
C SER A 387 -21.35 17.49 -10.22
N GLY A 388 -22.01 16.34 -10.35
CA GLY A 388 -22.20 15.66 -11.63
C GLY A 388 -20.99 14.89 -12.16
N LYS A 389 -19.94 14.69 -11.35
CA LYS A 389 -18.72 13.97 -11.78
C LYS A 389 -18.88 12.46 -11.58
N LEU A 390 -18.41 11.67 -12.54
CA LEU A 390 -18.49 10.21 -12.52
C LEU A 390 -17.21 9.57 -11.96
N GLU A 391 -17.36 8.49 -11.17
CA GLU A 391 -16.22 7.62 -10.80
C GLU A 391 -15.65 6.88 -12.02
N ASP A 392 -16.49 6.53 -13.01
CA ASP A 392 -16.13 5.81 -14.24
C ASP A 392 -16.86 6.39 -15.46
N SER A 393 -16.41 7.56 -15.95
CA SER A 393 -16.97 8.21 -17.15
C SER A 393 -16.79 7.38 -18.41
N GLY A 394 -15.73 6.56 -18.50
CA GLY A 394 -15.46 5.68 -19.63
C GLY A 394 -16.55 4.62 -19.77
N LEU A 395 -16.98 4.00 -18.67
CA LEU A 395 -18.10 3.06 -18.66
C LEU A 395 -19.38 3.73 -19.19
N VAL A 396 -19.69 4.94 -18.73
CA VAL A 396 -20.89 5.67 -19.17
C VAL A 396 -20.81 6.03 -20.66
N GLY A 397 -19.66 6.47 -21.15
CA GLY A 397 -19.45 6.76 -22.58
C GLY A 397 -19.61 5.53 -23.46
N ILE A 398 -18.96 4.42 -23.10
CA ILE A 398 -19.08 3.13 -23.81
C ILE A 398 -20.54 2.66 -23.84
N TYR A 399 -21.20 2.70 -22.68
CA TYR A 399 -22.58 2.24 -22.57
C TYR A 399 -23.53 3.14 -23.35
N THR A 400 -23.33 4.46 -23.33
CA THR A 400 -24.12 5.42 -24.12
C THR A 400 -23.95 5.19 -25.62
N ALA A 401 -22.71 4.99 -26.08
CA ALA A 401 -22.43 4.67 -27.49
C ALA A 401 -23.17 3.38 -27.90
N LEU A 402 -23.04 2.31 -27.11
CA LEU A 402 -23.73 1.05 -27.38
C LEU A 402 -25.26 1.16 -27.31
N TYR A 403 -25.77 1.93 -26.34
CA TYR A 403 -27.21 2.20 -26.19
C TYR A 403 -27.78 2.82 -27.47
N ASN A 404 -27.01 3.69 -28.13
CA ASN A 404 -27.43 4.39 -29.34
C ASN A 404 -27.12 3.66 -30.66
N MET A 405 -26.39 2.54 -30.66
CA MET A 405 -26.08 1.77 -31.88
C MET A 405 -27.31 1.09 -32.50
N ASP A 406 -27.32 0.92 -33.82
CA ASP A 406 -28.25 0.03 -34.53
C ASP A 406 -27.77 -1.44 -34.57
N ALA A 407 -28.55 -2.33 -35.21
CA ALA A 407 -28.24 -3.76 -35.30
C ALA A 407 -26.93 -4.06 -36.04
N ALA A 408 -26.67 -3.34 -37.13
CA ALA A 408 -25.51 -3.56 -37.98
C ALA A 408 -24.25 -3.02 -37.32
N GLN A 409 -24.34 -1.83 -36.71
CA GLN A 409 -23.28 -1.24 -35.89
C GLN A 409 -22.94 -2.16 -34.72
N ALA A 410 -23.92 -2.56 -33.90
CA ALA A 410 -23.68 -3.45 -32.77
C ALA A 410 -23.13 -4.83 -33.20
N ALA A 411 -23.54 -5.35 -34.35
CA ALA A 411 -23.02 -6.60 -34.90
C ALA A 411 -21.56 -6.45 -35.38
N ALA A 412 -21.22 -5.34 -36.05
CA ALA A 412 -19.85 -5.02 -36.44
C ALA A 412 -18.95 -4.87 -35.20
N CYS A 413 -19.44 -4.20 -34.16
CA CYS A 413 -18.73 -4.05 -32.89
C CYS A 413 -18.52 -5.38 -32.13
N ASN A 414 -19.21 -6.46 -32.50
CA ASN A 414 -18.97 -7.77 -31.92
C ASN A 414 -17.74 -8.48 -32.53
N ASP A 415 -17.29 -8.04 -33.72
CA ASP A 415 -16.10 -8.55 -34.38
C ASP A 415 -14.81 -8.02 -33.73
N ALA A 416 -13.77 -8.86 -33.65
CA ALA A 416 -12.53 -8.55 -32.94
C ALA A 416 -11.70 -7.45 -33.59
N GLU A 417 -11.75 -7.36 -34.92
CA GLU A 417 -11.01 -6.37 -35.72
C GLU A 417 -11.72 -5.00 -35.70
N ALA A 418 -13.04 -4.97 -35.76
CA ALA A 418 -13.85 -3.74 -35.77
C ALA A 418 -14.20 -3.18 -34.36
N PHE A 419 -14.04 -3.96 -33.29
CA PHE A 419 -14.36 -3.52 -31.92
C PHE A 419 -13.64 -2.22 -31.51
N SER A 420 -12.38 -2.04 -31.91
CA SER A 420 -11.59 -0.82 -31.64
C SER A 420 -12.07 0.41 -32.40
N GLU A 421 -12.79 0.23 -33.52
CA GLU A 421 -13.41 1.32 -34.28
C GLU A 421 -14.69 1.81 -33.60
N CYS A 422 -15.42 0.89 -32.96
CA CYS A 422 -16.65 1.19 -32.23
C CYS A 422 -16.44 1.85 -30.87
N PHE A 423 -15.37 1.48 -30.17
CA PHE A 423 -15.03 2.01 -28.85
C PHE A 423 -13.57 2.46 -28.85
N PRO A 424 -13.26 3.62 -29.46
CA PRO A 424 -11.90 4.10 -29.57
C PRO A 424 -11.26 4.32 -28.18
N PRO A 425 -9.93 4.18 -28.04
CA PRO A 425 -9.24 4.28 -26.76
C PRO A 425 -9.54 5.56 -25.97
N GLU A 426 -9.87 6.66 -26.66
CA GLU A 426 -10.28 7.94 -26.10
C GLU A 426 -11.61 7.85 -25.32
N LEU A 427 -12.57 7.04 -25.81
CA LEU A 427 -13.86 6.78 -25.15
C LEU A 427 -13.69 5.84 -23.93
N MET A 428 -12.70 4.94 -23.98
CA MET A 428 -12.45 3.95 -22.92
C MET A 428 -11.56 4.45 -21.76
N SER A 429 -10.90 5.60 -21.89
CA SER A 429 -9.79 5.98 -21.00
C SER A 429 -9.90 7.33 -20.29
N ASN A 430 -10.97 8.10 -20.54
CA ASN A 430 -11.01 9.51 -20.13
C ASN A 430 -11.89 9.77 -18.90
N LEU A 431 -11.35 9.55 -17.70
CA LEU A 431 -12.00 9.81 -16.40
C LEU A 431 -12.39 11.27 -16.16
N ASP A 432 -11.72 12.21 -16.86
CA ASP A 432 -11.90 13.66 -16.72
C ASP A 432 -12.59 14.30 -17.95
N ALA A 433 -13.03 13.51 -18.94
CA ALA A 433 -13.83 14.04 -20.03
C ALA A 433 -15.18 14.51 -19.50
N GLU A 434 -15.54 15.77 -19.80
CA GLU A 434 -16.90 16.24 -19.58
C GLU A 434 -17.86 15.38 -20.42
N PRO A 435 -18.93 14.84 -19.82
CA PRO A 435 -19.87 13.99 -20.54
C PRO A 435 -20.49 14.78 -21.69
N GLY A 436 -20.60 14.15 -22.87
CA GLY A 436 -21.25 14.74 -24.01
C GLY A 436 -22.77 14.86 -23.82
N ARG A 437 -23.44 15.50 -24.77
CA ARG A 437 -24.89 15.75 -24.70
C ARG A 437 -25.70 14.46 -24.56
N GLN A 438 -25.27 13.38 -25.24
CA GLN A 438 -25.96 12.10 -25.21
C GLN A 438 -25.80 11.41 -23.85
N GLU A 439 -24.58 11.42 -23.30
CA GLU A 439 -24.25 10.86 -21.98
C GLU A 439 -25.04 11.60 -20.90
N ILE A 440 -25.02 12.93 -20.90
CA ILE A 440 -25.78 13.77 -19.96
C ILE A 440 -27.28 13.44 -20.03
N THR A 441 -27.83 13.34 -21.24
CA THR A 441 -29.26 13.02 -21.43
C THR A 441 -29.60 11.64 -20.88
N LEU A 442 -28.76 10.63 -21.16
CA LEU A 442 -28.94 9.28 -20.65
C LEU A 442 -28.91 9.26 -19.11
N MET A 443 -27.92 9.93 -18.51
CA MET A 443 -27.75 10.02 -17.06
C MET A 443 -28.91 10.74 -16.37
N VAL A 444 -29.34 11.90 -16.87
CA VAL A 444 -30.45 12.66 -16.27
C VAL A 444 -31.72 11.82 -16.23
N ASN A 445 -32.01 11.07 -17.29
CA ASN A 445 -33.17 10.18 -17.36
C ASN A 445 -33.03 8.98 -16.43
N ALA A 446 -31.84 8.37 -16.39
CA ALA A 446 -31.53 7.24 -15.54
C ALA A 446 -31.65 7.60 -14.04
N ILE A 447 -31.04 8.73 -13.64
CA ILE A 447 -31.11 9.26 -12.28
C ILE A 447 -32.56 9.62 -11.92
N ARG A 448 -33.32 10.21 -12.84
CA ARG A 448 -34.76 10.50 -12.63
C ARG A 448 -35.53 9.23 -12.28
N ARG A 449 -35.37 8.18 -13.09
CA ARG A 449 -36.05 6.89 -12.86
C ARG A 449 -35.61 6.25 -11.56
N GLN A 450 -34.32 6.30 -11.22
CA GLN A 450 -33.81 5.81 -9.95
C GLN A 450 -34.48 6.53 -8.77
N LEU A 451 -34.56 7.87 -8.81
CA LEU A 451 -35.24 8.69 -7.80
C LEU A 451 -36.74 8.37 -7.69
N GLU A 452 -37.42 8.15 -8.81
CA GLU A 452 -38.83 7.73 -8.87
C GLU A 452 -39.05 6.30 -8.33
N HIS A 453 -38.05 5.43 -8.44
CA HIS A 453 -38.13 4.03 -8.01
C HIS A 453 -37.89 3.82 -6.52
N TYR A 454 -37.30 4.80 -5.81
CA TYR A 454 -37.11 4.69 -4.37
C TYR A 454 -38.47 4.50 -3.66
N PRO A 455 -38.61 3.51 -2.77
CA PRO A 455 -39.85 3.30 -2.02
C PRO A 455 -40.23 4.46 -1.07
N THR A 456 -39.31 5.38 -0.81
CA THR A 456 -39.48 6.51 0.12
C THR A 456 -38.93 7.78 -0.50
N THR A 457 -39.53 8.92 -0.18
CA THR A 457 -39.06 10.24 -0.62
C THR A 457 -37.97 10.79 0.31
N ILE A 458 -37.28 11.85 -0.13
CA ILE A 458 -36.33 12.60 0.72
C ILE A 458 -37.05 13.17 1.95
N GLU A 459 -38.29 13.63 1.78
CA GLU A 459 -39.13 14.18 2.84
C GLU A 459 -39.64 13.11 3.80
N ASP A 460 -39.87 11.87 3.34
CA ASP A 460 -40.13 10.72 4.24
C ASP A 460 -38.90 10.45 5.12
N ASP A 461 -37.71 10.38 4.51
CA ASP A 461 -36.48 10.05 5.23
C ASP A 461 -36.07 11.13 6.24
N ARG A 462 -36.22 12.41 5.88
CA ARG A 462 -36.01 13.52 6.81
C ARG A 462 -36.99 13.50 7.98
N ARG A 463 -38.25 13.08 7.76
CA ARG A 463 -39.22 12.89 8.84
C ARG A 463 -38.80 11.77 9.78
N VAL A 464 -38.32 10.65 9.24
CA VAL A 464 -37.81 9.53 10.07
C VAL A 464 -36.63 9.97 10.94
N LEU A 465 -35.71 10.77 10.40
CA LEU A 465 -34.55 11.26 11.15
C LEU A 465 -34.87 12.43 12.09
N GLY A 466 -35.92 13.20 11.80
CA GLY A 466 -36.35 14.38 12.56
C GLY A 466 -37.46 14.15 13.57
N GLN A 467 -38.05 12.95 13.64
CA GLN A 467 -39.03 12.61 14.67
C GLN A 467 -38.34 12.43 16.03
N ASP A 468 -38.56 13.38 16.92
CA ASP A 468 -38.39 13.19 18.35
C ASP A 468 -39.54 12.28 18.86
N ASP A 469 -39.16 11.05 19.24
CA ASP A 469 -39.78 10.16 20.24
C ASP A 469 -41.14 9.46 20.06
N ASP A 470 -41.96 9.66 19.01
CA ASP A 470 -43.32 9.02 19.00
C ASP A 470 -43.46 7.63 18.32
N VAL A 471 -42.47 7.18 17.54
CA VAL A 471 -42.32 5.76 17.15
C VAL A 471 -40.84 5.43 17.17
N ALA A 472 -40.38 4.66 18.15
CA ALA A 472 -38.97 4.32 18.32
C ALA A 472 -38.49 3.36 17.21
N GLU A 473 -38.19 3.90 16.03
CA GLU A 473 -37.42 3.16 15.02
C GLU A 473 -36.08 2.72 15.61
N SER A 474 -35.65 1.51 15.29
CA SER A 474 -34.39 0.98 15.80
C SER A 474 -33.21 1.83 15.28
N SER A 475 -32.14 1.90 16.09
CA SER A 475 -30.87 2.56 15.73
C SER A 475 -30.37 2.14 14.34
N ASP A 476 -30.45 0.84 14.03
CA ASP A 476 -30.06 0.28 12.72
C ASP A 476 -30.85 0.90 11.56
N ILE A 477 -32.18 1.07 11.73
CA ILE A 477 -33.03 1.67 10.70
C ILE A 477 -32.66 3.15 10.54
N LYS A 478 -32.50 3.91 11.62
CA LYS A 478 -32.08 5.31 11.53
C LYS A 478 -30.75 5.47 10.77
N HIS A 479 -29.79 4.58 11.01
CA HIS A 479 -28.52 4.57 10.27
C HIS A 479 -28.71 4.23 8.78
N ALA A 480 -29.53 3.23 8.47
CA ALA A 480 -29.86 2.88 7.09
C ALA A 480 -30.58 4.02 6.34
N VAL A 481 -31.50 4.71 7.02
CA VAL A 481 -32.21 5.89 6.48
C VAL A 481 -31.24 7.05 6.26
N ALA A 482 -30.31 7.30 7.17
CA ALA A 482 -29.28 8.33 6.97
C ALA A 482 -28.43 8.06 5.71
N PHE A 483 -28.01 6.81 5.49
CA PHE A 483 -27.26 6.42 4.30
C PHE A 483 -28.08 6.64 3.02
N ARG A 484 -29.33 6.15 2.99
CA ARG A 484 -30.18 6.24 1.78
C ARG A 484 -30.60 7.67 1.46
N LEU A 485 -30.88 8.49 2.47
CA LEU A 485 -31.18 9.90 2.32
C LEU A 485 -30.01 10.60 1.62
N SER A 486 -28.79 10.35 2.10
CA SER A 486 -27.58 10.90 1.51
C SER A 486 -27.42 10.50 0.05
N ARG A 487 -27.75 9.25 -0.34
CA ARG A 487 -27.70 8.83 -1.76
C ARG A 487 -28.70 9.61 -2.61
N LYS A 488 -29.96 9.73 -2.16
CA LYS A 488 -31.02 10.47 -2.87
C LYS A 488 -30.68 11.95 -3.06
N GLU A 489 -30.10 12.58 -2.03
CA GLU A 489 -29.68 13.98 -2.11
C GLU A 489 -28.57 14.18 -3.15
N ILE A 490 -27.55 13.32 -3.17
CA ILE A 490 -26.49 13.36 -4.18
C ILE A 490 -27.08 13.18 -5.59
N LEU A 491 -27.96 12.20 -5.79
CA LEU A 491 -28.60 11.97 -7.09
C LEU A 491 -29.44 13.17 -7.55
N ARG A 492 -30.23 13.79 -6.65
CA ARG A 492 -31.02 14.97 -6.97
C ARG A 492 -30.14 16.16 -7.38
N GLU A 493 -29.08 16.44 -6.61
CA GLU A 493 -28.16 17.53 -6.91
C GLU A 493 -27.40 17.30 -8.22
N ALA A 494 -26.92 16.07 -8.45
CA ALA A 494 -26.28 15.70 -9.70
C ALA A 494 -27.23 15.88 -10.89
N GLN A 495 -28.50 15.48 -10.76
CA GLN A 495 -29.52 15.67 -11.79
C GLN A 495 -29.74 17.15 -12.13
N GLU A 496 -29.80 18.03 -11.12
CA GLU A 496 -29.93 19.48 -11.31
C GLU A 496 -28.72 20.06 -12.06
N VAL A 497 -27.50 19.68 -11.67
CA VAL A 497 -26.25 20.13 -12.32
C VAL A 497 -26.20 19.68 -13.78
N LEU A 498 -26.43 18.39 -14.04
CA LEU A 498 -26.45 17.83 -15.40
C LEU A 498 -27.56 18.46 -16.26
N GLY A 499 -28.73 18.73 -15.67
CA GLY A 499 -29.84 19.41 -16.36
C GLY A 499 -29.49 20.84 -16.78
N GLN A 500 -28.76 21.58 -15.94
CA GLN A 500 -28.26 22.93 -16.28
C GLN A 500 -27.21 22.87 -17.41
N GLN A 501 -26.29 21.91 -17.36
CA GLN A 501 -25.31 21.70 -18.44
C GLN A 501 -26.01 21.42 -19.78
N LEU A 502 -27.05 20.57 -19.78
CA LEU A 502 -27.82 20.25 -20.99
C LEU A 502 -28.51 21.48 -21.60
N GLN A 503 -29.04 22.37 -20.76
CA GLN A 503 -29.65 23.63 -21.21
C GLN A 503 -28.62 24.60 -21.80
N PHE A 504 -27.40 24.62 -21.27
CA PHE A 504 -26.30 25.45 -21.79
C PHE A 504 -25.84 24.95 -23.17
N MET A 505 -25.61 23.65 -23.32
CA MET A 505 -25.23 23.03 -24.61
C MET A 505 -26.31 23.19 -25.68
N GLY A 506 -27.59 23.24 -25.28
CA GLY A 506 -28.70 23.51 -26.19
C GLY A 506 -28.70 24.91 -26.81
N LYS A 507 -28.02 25.89 -26.19
CA LYS A 507 -27.92 27.28 -26.70
C LYS A 507 -26.72 27.50 -27.62
N GLU A 508 -25.64 26.73 -27.48
CA GLU A 508 -24.45 26.85 -28.34
C GLU A 508 -24.63 26.19 -29.71
N ILE A 509 -25.52 25.20 -29.83
CA ILE A 509 -25.78 24.47 -31.09
C ILE A 509 -26.60 25.30 -32.11
N GLU A 510 -27.23 26.41 -31.69
CA GLU A 510 -27.90 27.33 -32.64
C GLU A 510 -26.92 28.23 -33.42
N ASP A 511 -25.61 28.23 -33.12
CA ASP A 511 -24.66 29.22 -33.68
C ASP A 511 -23.50 28.64 -34.52
N THR A 512 -23.40 27.32 -34.71
CA THR A 512 -22.33 26.73 -35.56
C THR A 512 -22.77 25.49 -36.32
N ASP A 513 -23.15 25.67 -37.58
CA ASP A 513 -23.36 24.61 -38.57
C ASP A 513 -22.39 24.81 -39.75
N SER A 514 -21.29 24.05 -39.81
CA SER A 514 -20.60 23.70 -41.07
C SER A 514 -19.39 22.75 -40.91
N LYS A 515 -19.55 21.53 -41.45
CA LYS A 515 -18.58 20.67 -42.20
C LYS A 515 -17.17 20.38 -41.65
N HIS A 516 -16.87 19.09 -41.42
CA HIS A 516 -16.15 18.25 -42.40
C HIS A 516 -16.06 16.77 -41.95
N SER A 517 -16.40 15.86 -42.86
CA SER A 517 -16.15 14.42 -42.81
C SER A 517 -14.85 14.09 -43.56
N LEU A 518 -14.04 13.15 -43.06
CA LEU A 518 -12.86 12.61 -43.74
C LEU A 518 -12.69 11.11 -43.45
N GLU A 519 -12.86 10.30 -44.51
CA GLU A 519 -12.37 8.93 -44.67
C GLU A 519 -10.86 8.96 -45.00
N LEU A 520 -10.07 7.95 -44.55
CA LEU A 520 -8.71 7.74 -45.05
C LEU A 520 -8.36 6.24 -45.16
N GLU A 521 -7.88 5.88 -46.36
CA GLU A 521 -7.45 4.55 -46.82
C GLU A 521 -6.05 4.14 -46.31
N LEU A 522 -5.85 2.82 -46.22
CA LEU A 522 -4.62 2.11 -45.86
C LEU A 522 -3.58 2.09 -46.98
N ASN A 523 -2.29 2.17 -46.63
CA ASN A 523 -1.19 1.63 -47.44
C ASN A 523 -0.03 1.12 -46.56
N GLU A 524 0.52 -0.04 -46.94
CA GLU A 524 1.61 -0.79 -46.29
C GLU A 524 2.99 -0.14 -46.47
N ILE A 525 3.77 0.06 -45.38
CA ILE A 525 5.20 0.45 -45.41
C ILE A 525 5.99 -0.21 -44.25
N SER A 526 7.25 -0.59 -44.52
CA SER A 526 8.25 -1.37 -43.76
C SER A 526 8.26 -1.33 -42.21
N ASP A 527 8.53 -2.50 -41.62
CA ASP A 527 8.31 -2.88 -40.21
C ASP A 527 9.11 -2.10 -39.13
N GLU A 528 10.33 -1.63 -39.40
CA GLU A 528 11.17 -0.98 -38.36
C GLU A 528 11.11 0.56 -38.31
N SER A 529 11.09 1.25 -39.46
CA SER A 529 10.81 2.69 -39.50
C SER A 529 9.38 2.98 -39.04
N SER A 530 8.45 2.08 -39.36
CA SER A 530 7.04 2.27 -39.03
C SER A 530 6.73 2.15 -37.53
N LYS A 531 7.45 1.34 -36.73
CA LYS A 531 7.19 1.27 -35.27
C LYS A 531 7.65 2.53 -34.53
N LEU A 532 8.82 3.07 -34.90
CA LEU A 532 9.32 4.33 -34.33
C LEU A 532 8.41 5.50 -34.70
N GLU A 533 7.98 5.59 -35.95
CA GLU A 533 7.04 6.61 -36.42
C GLU A 533 5.70 6.53 -35.68
N ARG A 534 5.12 5.32 -35.54
CA ARG A 534 3.89 5.11 -34.75
C ARG A 534 4.08 5.53 -33.29
N PHE A 535 5.22 5.21 -32.68
CA PHE A 535 5.51 5.62 -31.31
C PHE A 535 5.66 7.14 -31.17
N GLN A 536 6.37 7.79 -32.09
CA GLN A 536 6.56 9.24 -32.08
C GLN A 536 5.23 9.98 -32.30
N GLN A 537 4.39 9.51 -33.23
CA GLN A 537 3.03 10.03 -33.42
C GLN A 537 2.20 9.86 -32.15
N TRP A 538 2.24 8.66 -31.54
CA TRP A 538 1.51 8.38 -30.30
C TRP A 538 1.95 9.28 -29.14
N ILE A 539 3.26 9.47 -28.95
CA ILE A 539 3.84 10.38 -27.94
C ILE A 539 3.39 11.82 -28.19
N THR A 540 3.40 12.27 -29.44
CA THR A 540 2.95 13.63 -29.82
C THR A 540 1.49 13.84 -29.44
N HIS A 541 0.62 12.84 -29.67
CA HIS A 541 -0.78 12.89 -29.29
C HIS A 541 -1.03 12.85 -27.77
N GLN A 542 -0.06 12.42 -26.95
CA GLN A 542 -0.22 12.43 -25.50
C GLN A 542 -0.16 13.84 -24.88
N ASN A 543 0.15 14.89 -25.67
CA ASN A 543 0.24 16.29 -25.22
C ASN A 543 1.13 16.46 -23.98
N ILE A 544 2.30 15.82 -23.99
CA ILE A 544 3.28 15.88 -22.89
C ILE A 544 3.70 17.35 -22.66
N PRO A 545 3.42 17.95 -21.47
CA PRO A 545 3.65 19.38 -21.22
C PRO A 545 5.09 19.84 -21.45
N VAL A 546 6.05 19.01 -21.06
CA VAL A 546 7.48 19.23 -21.31
C VAL A 546 8.04 17.97 -21.93
N ASN A 547 8.50 18.07 -23.18
CA ASN A 547 9.32 17.06 -23.83
C ASN A 547 10.49 17.73 -24.53
N HIS A 548 11.70 17.51 -24.00
CA HIS A 548 12.94 17.97 -24.60
C HIS A 548 13.78 16.82 -25.13
N LEU A 549 13.17 15.65 -25.33
CA LEU A 549 13.81 14.44 -25.81
C LEU A 549 13.30 14.05 -27.20
N GLU A 550 14.21 13.52 -28.01
CA GLU A 550 13.89 12.80 -29.24
C GLU A 550 14.43 11.37 -29.13
N LEU A 551 13.66 10.38 -29.57
CA LEU A 551 14.08 8.99 -29.55
C LEU A 551 14.82 8.64 -30.85
N ARG A 552 15.98 7.99 -30.74
CA ARG A 552 16.77 7.49 -31.87
C ARG A 552 17.31 6.09 -31.59
N TYR A 553 17.52 5.30 -32.64
CA TYR A 553 18.22 4.03 -32.53
C TYR A 553 19.72 4.28 -32.31
N VAL A 554 20.33 3.57 -31.34
CA VAL A 554 21.73 3.73 -30.97
C VAL A 554 22.56 2.58 -31.57
N ASN A 555 22.30 1.34 -31.15
CA ASN A 555 22.93 0.12 -31.66
C ASN A 555 22.19 -1.12 -31.13
N GLU A 556 22.62 -2.32 -31.53
CA GLU A 556 21.99 -3.59 -31.14
C GLU A 556 22.03 -3.88 -29.64
N ALA A 557 23.12 -3.51 -28.96
CA ALA A 557 23.30 -3.79 -27.54
C ALA A 557 22.46 -2.86 -26.64
N VAL A 558 22.25 -1.62 -27.06
CA VAL A 558 21.53 -0.59 -26.31
C VAL A 558 20.08 -0.45 -26.77
N GLY A 559 19.81 -0.72 -28.05
CA GLY A 559 18.52 -0.46 -28.69
C GLY A 559 18.33 1.03 -28.97
N TYR A 560 17.26 1.61 -28.42
CA TYR A 560 16.94 3.03 -28.56
C TYR A 560 17.49 3.85 -27.40
N GLY A 561 17.75 5.13 -27.66
CA GLY A 561 18.18 6.11 -26.69
C GLY A 561 17.56 7.48 -26.97
N THR A 562 17.53 8.33 -25.95
CA THR A 562 16.94 9.67 -26.04
C THR A 562 18.00 10.74 -26.17
N PHE A 563 17.76 11.73 -27.04
CA PHE A 563 18.70 12.82 -27.32
C PHE A 563 18.05 14.17 -27.00
N ALA A 564 18.85 15.12 -26.52
CA ALA A 564 18.36 16.42 -26.13
C ALA A 564 18.01 17.26 -27.37
N THR A 565 16.76 17.68 -27.49
CA THR A 565 16.29 18.54 -28.61
C THR A 565 16.81 19.98 -28.53
N LYS A 566 17.29 20.38 -27.35
CA LYS A 566 17.91 21.68 -27.06
C LYS A 566 18.97 21.50 -25.96
N PRO A 567 19.82 22.50 -25.69
CA PRO A 567 20.71 22.44 -24.53
C PRO A 567 19.90 22.36 -23.23
N LEU A 568 20.33 21.49 -22.31
CA LEU A 568 19.75 21.30 -20.98
C LEU A 568 20.80 21.59 -19.92
N SER A 569 20.46 22.38 -18.92
CA SER A 569 21.28 22.59 -17.74
C SER A 569 20.82 21.70 -16.59
N THR A 570 21.74 21.39 -15.68
CA THR A 570 21.46 20.62 -14.47
C THR A 570 20.30 21.25 -13.69
N GLY A 571 19.25 20.47 -13.43
CA GLY A 571 18.02 20.90 -12.76
C GLY A 571 16.88 21.31 -13.70
N ASP A 572 17.13 21.46 -15.00
CA ASP A 572 16.09 21.70 -15.98
C ASP A 572 15.16 20.50 -16.10
N THR A 573 13.85 20.73 -16.15
CA THR A 573 12.89 19.69 -16.51
C THR A 573 13.05 19.36 -17.99
N TYR A 574 13.41 18.12 -18.33
CA TYR A 574 13.46 17.67 -19.72
C TYR A 574 12.26 16.81 -20.12
N LEU A 575 11.55 16.24 -19.15
CA LEU A 575 10.35 15.45 -19.41
C LEU A 575 9.33 15.60 -18.28
N GLU A 576 8.07 15.79 -18.65
CA GLU A 576 6.93 15.87 -17.75
C GLU A 576 5.81 14.96 -18.27
N VAL A 577 5.80 13.70 -17.87
CA VAL A 577 4.87 12.69 -18.43
C VAL A 577 3.57 12.66 -17.64
N PRO A 578 2.39 12.84 -18.26
CA PRO A 578 1.13 12.71 -17.57
C PRO A 578 0.91 11.27 -17.05
N VAL A 579 0.50 11.12 -15.78
CA VAL A 579 0.36 9.81 -15.10
C VAL A 579 -0.67 8.90 -15.80
N GLN A 580 -1.64 9.46 -16.52
CA GLN A 580 -2.60 8.69 -17.32
C GLN A 580 -1.97 7.95 -18.51
N VAL A 581 -0.78 8.37 -18.95
CA VAL A 581 0.00 7.72 -20.01
C VAL A 581 0.85 6.57 -19.45
N VAL A 582 1.15 6.62 -18.15
CA VAL A 582 2.04 5.67 -17.46
C VAL A 582 1.32 4.35 -17.21
N MET A 583 2.02 3.24 -17.45
CA MET A 583 1.54 1.91 -17.05
C MET A 583 1.92 1.65 -15.59
N ASN A 584 0.93 1.45 -14.72
CA ASN A 584 1.12 1.39 -13.28
C ASN A 584 0.12 0.46 -12.59
N VAL A 585 0.21 0.34 -11.26
CA VAL A 585 -0.71 -0.50 -10.47
C VAL A 585 -2.17 -0.04 -10.63
N HIS A 586 -2.42 1.26 -10.74
CA HIS A 586 -3.78 1.78 -10.94
C HIS A 586 -4.35 1.38 -12.32
N SER A 587 -3.58 1.50 -13.40
CA SER A 587 -3.99 1.04 -14.73
C SER A 587 -4.16 -0.49 -14.79
N ALA A 588 -3.34 -1.22 -14.03
CA ALA A 588 -3.46 -2.67 -13.88
C ALA A 588 -4.78 -3.06 -13.21
N LEU A 589 -5.19 -2.35 -12.16
CA LEU A 589 -6.46 -2.62 -11.46
C LEU A 589 -7.70 -2.30 -12.31
N LYS A 590 -7.59 -1.47 -13.35
CA LYS A 590 -8.68 -1.26 -14.30
C LYS A 590 -8.93 -2.50 -15.18
N SER A 591 -7.94 -3.37 -15.36
CA SER A 591 -8.14 -4.62 -16.12
C SER A 591 -8.99 -5.63 -15.33
N PRO A 592 -10.13 -6.09 -15.88
CA PRO A 592 -10.93 -7.15 -15.27
C PRO A 592 -10.17 -8.48 -15.15
N TRP A 593 -9.36 -8.83 -16.16
CA TRP A 593 -8.58 -10.06 -16.15
C TRP A 593 -7.51 -10.02 -15.06
N VAL A 594 -6.74 -8.93 -14.96
CA VAL A 594 -5.72 -8.77 -13.92
C VAL A 594 -6.35 -8.85 -12.52
N ARG A 595 -7.48 -8.14 -12.28
CA ARG A 595 -8.19 -8.20 -10.99
C ARG A 595 -8.65 -9.61 -10.64
N GLN A 596 -9.26 -10.30 -11.59
CA GLN A 596 -9.76 -11.67 -11.39
C GLN A 596 -8.61 -12.63 -11.10
N THR A 597 -7.57 -12.64 -11.93
CA THR A 597 -6.39 -13.51 -11.74
C THR A 597 -5.71 -13.23 -10.40
N MET A 598 -5.59 -11.97 -9.99
CA MET A 598 -5.05 -11.62 -8.68
C MET A 598 -5.92 -12.11 -7.52
N HIS A 599 -7.24 -12.00 -7.64
CA HIS A 599 -8.16 -12.54 -6.64
C HIS A 599 -8.05 -14.08 -6.54
N GLU A 600 -7.94 -14.78 -7.68
CA GLU A 600 -7.74 -16.23 -7.73
C GLU A 600 -6.42 -16.65 -7.06
N LEU A 601 -5.31 -15.97 -7.37
CA LEU A 601 -4.00 -16.20 -6.74
C LEU A 601 -4.06 -16.01 -5.21
N GLN A 602 -4.73 -14.95 -4.76
CA GLN A 602 -4.89 -14.64 -3.33
C GLN A 602 -5.75 -15.70 -2.62
N SER A 603 -6.83 -16.15 -3.25
CA SER A 603 -7.74 -17.16 -2.69
C SER A 603 -7.04 -18.51 -2.44
N GLN A 604 -5.96 -18.79 -3.17
CA GLN A 604 -5.24 -20.06 -3.13
C GLN A 604 -3.97 -20.03 -2.26
N ARG A 605 -3.75 -18.96 -1.49
CA ARG A 605 -2.57 -18.77 -0.60
C ARG A 605 -1.23 -18.79 -1.35
N ALA A 606 -1.20 -18.37 -2.61
CA ALA A 606 0.05 -18.13 -3.31
C ALA A 606 0.74 -16.91 -2.65
N SER A 607 1.92 -17.12 -2.06
CA SER A 607 2.74 -16.07 -1.45
C SER A 607 3.38 -15.20 -2.53
N VAL A 608 2.65 -14.23 -3.06
CA VAL A 608 3.11 -13.34 -4.12
C VAL A 608 2.93 -11.89 -3.68
N ALA A 609 3.96 -11.06 -3.86
CA ALA A 609 3.87 -9.62 -3.62
C ALA A 609 2.82 -8.99 -4.55
N ARG A 610 1.78 -8.37 -3.95
CA ARG A 610 0.56 -7.95 -4.66
C ARG A 610 0.82 -6.92 -5.75
N ASP A 611 1.64 -5.92 -5.46
CA ASP A 611 1.82 -4.76 -6.34
C ASP A 611 2.74 -5.09 -7.53
N GLU A 612 3.79 -5.88 -7.29
CA GLU A 612 4.69 -6.34 -8.36
C GLU A 612 3.96 -7.26 -9.34
N MET A 613 3.11 -8.16 -8.84
CA MET A 613 2.34 -9.06 -9.68
C MET A 613 1.25 -8.35 -10.47
N LEU A 614 0.64 -7.29 -9.94
CA LEU A 614 -0.37 -6.50 -10.64
C LEU A 614 0.19 -5.87 -11.92
N LEU A 615 1.30 -5.14 -11.82
CA LEU A 615 1.92 -4.51 -12.99
C LEU A 615 2.48 -5.55 -13.97
N LEU A 616 3.04 -6.66 -13.46
CA LEU A 616 3.54 -7.76 -14.28
C LEU A 616 2.43 -8.41 -15.12
N LEU A 617 1.31 -8.76 -14.49
CA LEU A 617 0.15 -9.33 -15.19
C LEU A 617 -0.43 -8.34 -16.19
N HIS A 618 -0.48 -7.05 -15.83
CA HIS A 618 -0.95 -6.02 -16.74
C HIS A 618 -0.05 -5.87 -17.97
N LEU A 619 1.27 -5.89 -17.80
CA LEU A 619 2.21 -5.88 -18.92
C LEU A 619 2.01 -7.10 -19.83
N LEU A 620 1.86 -8.28 -19.25
CA LEU A 620 1.63 -9.52 -20.00
C LEU A 620 0.32 -9.48 -20.79
N GLU A 621 -0.77 -9.06 -20.16
CA GLU A 621 -2.08 -8.93 -20.81
C GLU A 621 -2.02 -7.91 -21.95
N ARG A 622 -1.42 -6.74 -21.72
CA ARG A 622 -1.40 -5.65 -22.71
C ARG A 622 -0.43 -5.91 -23.86
N LYS A 623 0.62 -6.72 -23.67
CA LYS A 623 1.57 -7.08 -24.72
C LYS A 623 1.18 -8.34 -25.49
N PHE A 624 0.67 -9.37 -24.80
CA PHE A 624 0.47 -10.70 -25.38
C PHE A 624 -0.94 -11.25 -25.24
N GLY A 625 -1.79 -10.62 -24.43
CA GLY A 625 -3.17 -11.05 -24.24
C GLY A 625 -4.02 -10.90 -25.50
N PRO A 626 -5.25 -11.43 -25.49
CA PRO A 626 -6.12 -11.45 -26.66
C PRO A 626 -6.43 -10.04 -27.20
N ASN A 627 -6.46 -9.04 -26.32
CA ASN A 627 -6.75 -7.64 -26.68
C ASN A 627 -5.47 -6.77 -26.82
N HIS A 628 -4.29 -7.37 -26.98
CA HIS A 628 -3.03 -6.61 -27.05
C HIS A 628 -2.99 -5.62 -28.23
N LEU A 629 -3.63 -5.95 -29.36
CA LEU A 629 -3.76 -5.05 -30.51
C LEU A 629 -4.57 -3.78 -30.19
N GLN A 630 -5.49 -3.87 -29.23
CA GLN A 630 -6.35 -2.77 -28.76
C GLN A 630 -5.75 -2.02 -27.56
N SER A 631 -4.53 -2.39 -27.13
CA SER A 631 -3.87 -1.72 -26.02
C SER A 631 -3.55 -0.28 -26.42
N ARG A 632 -4.02 0.70 -25.64
CA ARG A 632 -3.62 2.11 -25.82
C ARG A 632 -2.11 2.33 -25.72
N TRP A 633 -1.40 1.40 -25.07
CA TRP A 633 0.06 1.41 -24.95
C TRP A 633 0.74 0.66 -26.09
N LYS A 634 0.03 0.13 -27.09
CA LYS A 634 0.63 -0.69 -28.15
C LYS A 634 1.82 -0.01 -28.85
N PRO A 635 1.75 1.27 -29.28
CA PRO A 635 2.91 1.94 -29.89
C PRO A 635 4.12 1.97 -28.96
N TYR A 636 3.91 2.13 -27.65
CA TYR A 636 4.97 2.07 -26.64
C TYR A 636 5.48 0.64 -26.42
N LEU A 637 4.58 -0.32 -26.25
CA LEU A 637 4.92 -1.73 -26.01
C LEU A 637 5.65 -2.36 -27.21
N ASP A 638 5.41 -1.87 -28.43
CA ASP A 638 6.11 -2.29 -29.64
C ASP A 638 7.55 -1.74 -29.72
N MET A 639 7.89 -0.72 -28.93
CA MET A 639 9.28 -0.25 -28.75
C MET A 639 10.07 -1.11 -27.76
N LEU A 640 9.41 -1.91 -26.92
CA LEU A 640 10.09 -2.81 -25.99
C LEU A 640 10.79 -3.96 -26.75
N PRO A 641 11.94 -4.46 -26.26
CA PRO A 641 12.67 -5.57 -26.87
C PRO A 641 11.76 -6.75 -27.25
N VAL A 642 11.83 -7.17 -28.51
CA VAL A 642 10.98 -8.24 -29.04
C VAL A 642 11.46 -9.59 -28.52
N LEU A 643 10.53 -10.42 -28.04
CA LEU A 643 10.84 -11.73 -27.44
C LEU A 643 11.18 -12.83 -28.45
N ASP A 644 10.56 -12.74 -29.62
CA ASP A 644 10.54 -13.80 -30.64
C ASP A 644 11.38 -13.42 -31.89
N ASP A 645 12.16 -12.33 -31.83
CA ASP A 645 13.08 -11.96 -32.89
C ASP A 645 14.40 -12.75 -32.73
N PRO A 646 14.75 -13.61 -33.69
CA PRO A 646 15.98 -14.41 -33.63
C PRO A 646 17.26 -13.55 -33.71
N ASN A 647 17.15 -12.29 -34.16
CA ASN A 647 18.27 -11.36 -34.25
C ASN A 647 18.44 -10.50 -32.99
N ILE A 648 17.51 -10.56 -32.02
CA ILE A 648 17.59 -9.77 -30.79
C ILE A 648 17.87 -10.70 -29.60
N THR A 649 19.02 -10.51 -28.97
CA THR A 649 19.37 -11.24 -27.74
C THR A 649 19.10 -10.40 -26.50
N LEU A 650 18.25 -10.90 -25.60
CA LEU A 650 17.92 -10.20 -24.35
C LEU A 650 19.08 -10.30 -23.36
N GLY A 651 19.52 -9.17 -22.82
CA GLY A 651 20.63 -9.09 -21.86
C GLY A 651 20.33 -9.68 -20.48
N SER A 652 19.05 -9.76 -20.09
CA SER A 652 18.65 -10.24 -18.76
C SER A 652 19.10 -11.69 -18.51
N THR A 653 19.61 -11.93 -17.30
CA THR A 653 20.07 -13.25 -16.83
C THR A 653 18.97 -14.33 -16.81
N LEU A 654 17.68 -13.93 -16.89
CA LEU A 654 16.56 -14.86 -17.05
C LEU A 654 16.57 -15.63 -18.38
N PHE A 655 17.30 -15.13 -19.38
CA PHE A 655 17.41 -15.66 -20.73
C PHE A 655 18.76 -16.31 -21.05
N TYR A 656 19.60 -16.53 -20.03
CA TYR A 656 20.81 -17.33 -20.22
C TYR A 656 20.44 -18.81 -20.37
N GLU A 657 21.06 -19.49 -21.34
CA GLU A 657 20.78 -20.90 -21.61
C GLU A 657 21.36 -21.79 -20.51
N GLU A 658 20.66 -22.89 -20.20
CA GLU A 658 21.19 -23.89 -19.26
C GLU A 658 22.47 -24.52 -19.85
N ASN A 659 23.57 -24.46 -19.10
CA ASN A 659 24.93 -24.80 -19.58
C ASN A 659 25.40 -23.93 -20.77
N GLY A 660 24.86 -22.73 -20.94
CA GLY A 660 25.32 -21.76 -21.93
C GLY A 660 26.59 -21.02 -21.48
N GLU A 661 27.31 -20.45 -22.45
CA GLU A 661 28.57 -19.71 -22.24
C GLU A 661 28.44 -18.63 -21.15
N GLN A 662 27.28 -17.97 -21.04
CA GLN A 662 27.05 -16.91 -20.05
C GLN A 662 27.08 -17.46 -18.62
N LEU A 663 26.43 -18.60 -18.36
CA LEU A 663 26.44 -19.23 -17.05
C LEU A 663 27.81 -19.82 -16.71
N GLU A 664 28.50 -20.41 -17.69
CA GLU A 664 29.87 -20.87 -17.52
C GLU A 664 30.82 -19.72 -17.18
N THR A 665 30.69 -18.59 -17.87
CA THR A 665 31.52 -17.39 -17.63
C THR A 665 31.23 -16.77 -16.25
N LEU A 666 30.02 -16.92 -15.71
CA LEU A 666 29.69 -16.48 -14.34
C LEU A 666 30.29 -17.37 -13.24
N GLN A 667 30.76 -18.59 -13.55
CA GLN A 667 31.30 -19.50 -12.54
C GLN A 667 32.45 -18.87 -11.74
N GLY A 668 32.47 -19.10 -10.43
CA GLY A 668 33.47 -18.52 -9.53
C GLY A 668 33.19 -17.08 -9.10
N THR A 669 32.16 -16.42 -9.65
CA THR A 669 31.68 -15.12 -9.14
C THR A 669 30.66 -15.32 -8.01
N ASP A 670 30.62 -14.38 -7.07
CA ASP A 670 29.56 -14.30 -6.06
C ASP A 670 28.18 -13.95 -6.66
N LEU A 671 28.12 -13.51 -7.91
CA LEU A 671 26.88 -13.20 -8.63
C LEU A 671 26.14 -14.47 -9.11
N MET A 672 26.87 -15.55 -9.38
CA MET A 672 26.30 -16.80 -9.91
C MET A 672 25.16 -17.39 -9.04
N PRO A 673 25.30 -17.51 -7.70
CA PRO A 673 24.20 -17.94 -6.84
C PRO A 673 22.95 -17.05 -6.92
N LEU A 674 23.12 -15.72 -7.04
CA LEU A 674 22.01 -14.77 -7.15
C LEU A 674 21.26 -14.96 -8.46
N VAL A 675 21.99 -15.13 -9.57
CA VAL A 675 21.41 -15.42 -10.90
C VAL A 675 20.60 -16.71 -10.85
N MET A 676 21.14 -17.78 -10.27
CA MET A 676 20.42 -19.06 -10.13
C MET A 676 19.18 -18.94 -9.27
N ASN A 677 19.28 -18.22 -8.14
CA ASN A 677 18.15 -17.98 -7.24
C ASN A 677 17.07 -17.15 -7.94
N TYR A 678 17.45 -16.06 -8.62
CA TYR A 678 16.52 -15.21 -9.36
C TYR A 678 15.77 -15.98 -10.46
N ARG A 679 16.49 -16.74 -11.30
CA ARG A 679 15.89 -17.65 -12.30
C ARG A 679 14.92 -18.65 -11.67
N SER A 680 15.33 -19.25 -10.54
CA SER A 680 14.51 -20.22 -9.82
C SER A 680 13.24 -19.59 -9.24
N ARG A 681 13.33 -18.39 -8.64
CA ARG A 681 12.17 -17.66 -8.09
C ARG A 681 11.16 -17.30 -9.19
N VAL A 682 11.62 -16.77 -10.32
CA VAL A 682 10.73 -16.41 -11.44
C VAL A 682 10.05 -17.65 -12.02
N ARG A 683 10.78 -18.75 -12.21
CA ARG A 683 10.22 -20.04 -12.65
C ARG A 683 9.19 -20.59 -11.66
N GLN A 684 9.46 -20.52 -10.36
CA GLN A 684 8.53 -20.96 -9.32
C GLN A 684 7.27 -20.09 -9.28
N ALA A 685 7.42 -18.76 -9.44
CA ALA A 685 6.29 -17.83 -9.51
C ALA A 685 5.39 -18.14 -10.72
N TYR A 686 5.99 -18.37 -11.89
CA TYR A 686 5.24 -18.81 -13.08
C TYR A 686 4.56 -20.16 -12.86
N ALA A 687 5.26 -21.14 -12.30
CA ALA A 687 4.67 -22.46 -12.03
C ALA A 687 3.47 -22.37 -11.07
N ALA A 688 3.54 -21.51 -10.05
CA ALA A 688 2.43 -21.24 -9.15
C ALA A 688 1.24 -20.60 -9.88
N LEU A 689 1.51 -19.57 -10.71
CA LEU A 689 0.50 -18.89 -11.53
C LEU A 689 -0.16 -19.85 -12.52
N SER A 690 0.64 -20.60 -13.30
CA SER A 690 0.16 -21.57 -14.28
C SER A 690 -0.69 -22.65 -13.61
N ALA A 691 -0.26 -23.18 -12.46
CA ALA A 691 -1.04 -24.17 -11.73
C ALA A 691 -2.39 -23.60 -11.24
N THR A 692 -2.44 -22.32 -10.88
CA THR A 692 -3.68 -21.63 -10.49
C THR A 692 -4.63 -21.44 -11.67
N LEU A 693 -4.10 -21.02 -12.83
CA LEU A 693 -4.88 -20.82 -14.05
C LEU A 693 -5.45 -22.15 -14.60
N GLN A 694 -4.65 -23.22 -14.59
CA GLN A 694 -5.08 -24.57 -14.96
C GLN A 694 -6.25 -25.06 -14.09
N ARG A 695 -6.19 -24.83 -12.78
CA ARG A 695 -7.26 -25.23 -11.84
C ARG A 695 -8.54 -24.43 -11.99
N SER A 696 -8.47 -23.27 -12.63
CA SER A 696 -9.59 -22.35 -12.83
C SER A 696 -10.14 -22.40 -14.26
N ASN A 697 -9.73 -23.41 -15.05
CA ASN A 697 -10.13 -23.65 -16.44
C ASN A 697 -9.86 -22.47 -17.40
N HIS A 698 -8.77 -21.72 -17.18
CA HIS A 698 -8.33 -20.63 -18.07
C HIS A 698 -7.37 -21.15 -19.15
N ASP A 699 -7.73 -22.21 -19.87
CA ASP A 699 -6.84 -22.87 -20.85
C ASP A 699 -6.42 -21.92 -21.99
N GLU A 700 -7.32 -21.02 -22.42
CA GLU A 700 -7.01 -19.98 -23.40
C GLU A 700 -5.99 -18.95 -22.89
N THR A 701 -5.93 -18.71 -21.57
CA THR A 701 -4.92 -17.81 -20.97
C THR A 701 -3.53 -18.43 -21.04
N LEU A 702 -3.43 -19.74 -20.82
CA LEU A 702 -2.16 -20.47 -20.88
C LEU A 702 -1.59 -20.54 -22.29
N ALA A 703 -2.43 -20.38 -23.32
CA ALA A 703 -1.98 -20.33 -24.72
C ALA A 703 -1.09 -19.11 -24.99
N TRP A 704 -1.35 -17.97 -24.34
CA TRP A 704 -0.57 -16.74 -24.54
C TRP A 704 0.29 -16.33 -23.34
N LEU A 705 0.03 -16.83 -22.14
CA LEU A 705 0.82 -16.59 -20.93
C LEU A 705 1.81 -17.74 -20.72
N THR A 706 2.90 -17.74 -21.51
CA THR A 706 3.95 -18.76 -21.42
C THR A 706 5.05 -18.38 -20.42
N GLU A 707 5.83 -19.36 -19.95
CA GLU A 707 6.97 -19.09 -19.04
C GLU A 707 7.95 -18.10 -19.66
N ARG A 708 8.20 -18.22 -20.97
CA ARG A 708 9.10 -17.34 -21.72
C ARG A 708 8.60 -15.89 -21.72
N ARG A 709 7.30 -15.66 -21.95
CA ARG A 709 6.67 -14.33 -21.86
C ARG A 709 6.65 -13.79 -20.43
N PHE A 710 6.43 -14.65 -19.45
CA PHE A 710 6.50 -14.28 -18.03
C PHE A 710 7.90 -13.83 -17.61
N ARG A 711 8.95 -14.54 -18.05
CA ARG A 711 10.35 -14.12 -17.87
C ARG A 711 10.65 -12.81 -18.56
N TRP A 712 10.13 -12.60 -19.77
CA TRP A 712 10.26 -11.34 -20.50
C TRP A 712 9.66 -10.17 -19.72
N ALA A 713 8.45 -10.33 -19.20
CA ALA A 713 7.78 -9.27 -18.45
C ALA A 713 8.55 -8.92 -17.16
N ASN A 714 9.13 -9.91 -16.46
CA ASN A 714 10.02 -9.64 -15.32
C ASN A 714 11.26 -8.86 -15.75
N ALA A 715 11.91 -9.29 -16.84
CA ALA A 715 13.09 -8.60 -17.38
C ALA A 715 12.78 -7.15 -17.78
N MET A 716 11.61 -6.88 -18.38
CA MET A 716 11.18 -5.52 -18.72
C MET A 716 10.95 -4.68 -17.46
N LEU A 717 10.22 -5.19 -16.47
CA LEU A 717 9.99 -4.45 -15.24
C LEU A 717 11.26 -4.22 -14.42
N ASP A 718 12.21 -5.14 -14.43
CA ASP A 718 13.48 -4.97 -13.72
C ASP A 718 14.38 -3.95 -14.42
N SER A 719 14.40 -3.92 -15.76
CA SER A 719 15.31 -3.06 -16.51
C SER A 719 14.78 -1.66 -16.83
N ARG A 720 13.45 -1.48 -16.88
CA ARG A 720 12.78 -0.27 -17.42
C ARG A 720 11.81 0.41 -16.47
N SER A 721 11.60 -0.11 -15.27
CA SER A 721 10.69 0.54 -14.31
C SER A 721 11.32 1.77 -13.70
N ILE A 722 10.55 2.86 -13.66
CA ILE A 722 10.86 4.06 -12.91
C ILE A 722 10.15 3.99 -11.56
N TRP A 723 10.87 4.36 -10.50
CA TRP A 723 10.38 4.28 -9.13
C TRP A 723 10.02 5.65 -8.59
N TRP A 724 8.79 5.78 -8.11
CA TRP A 724 8.37 6.84 -7.21
C TRP A 724 7.29 6.30 -6.28
N ASN A 725 7.12 6.91 -5.10
CA ASN A 725 6.16 6.47 -4.07
C ASN A 725 6.24 4.97 -3.76
N SER A 726 7.45 4.39 -3.78
CA SER A 726 7.73 2.97 -3.56
C SER A 726 7.02 2.01 -4.54
N GLN A 727 6.57 2.50 -5.69
CA GLN A 727 5.94 1.71 -6.74
C GLN A 727 6.74 1.76 -8.05
N ARG A 728 6.68 0.66 -8.80
CA ARG A 728 7.23 0.54 -10.15
C ARG A 728 6.26 1.09 -11.18
N HIS A 729 6.80 1.76 -12.19
CA HIS A 729 6.03 2.35 -13.28
C HIS A 729 6.76 2.14 -14.60
N LEU A 730 6.03 1.78 -15.65
CA LEU A 730 6.54 1.88 -17.01
C LEU A 730 6.13 3.23 -17.58
N VAL A 731 7.11 4.11 -17.77
CA VAL A 731 6.91 5.48 -18.20
C VAL A 731 7.38 5.62 -19.64
N PRO A 732 6.45 5.68 -20.61
CA PRO A 732 6.82 5.78 -22.01
C PRO A 732 7.73 6.98 -22.25
N LEU A 733 8.73 6.78 -23.12
CA LEU A 733 9.81 7.71 -23.46
C LEU A 733 10.88 7.86 -22.37
N LEU A 734 10.49 7.98 -21.09
CA LEU A 734 11.46 8.09 -19.98
C LEU A 734 12.25 6.78 -19.79
N ASP A 735 11.59 5.64 -19.93
CA ASP A 735 12.22 4.31 -19.81
C ASP A 735 13.17 3.95 -20.97
N MET A 736 13.33 4.87 -21.94
CA MET A 736 14.28 4.80 -23.04
C MET A 736 15.51 5.69 -22.82
N VAL A 737 15.57 6.40 -21.69
CA VAL A 737 16.77 7.13 -21.28
C VAL A 737 17.79 6.10 -20.78
N ASN A 738 18.97 6.05 -21.42
CA ASN A 738 19.95 5.01 -21.13
C ASN A 738 20.74 5.30 -19.84
N CYS A 739 21.12 4.24 -19.14
CA CYS A 739 21.97 4.35 -17.96
C CYS A 739 23.43 4.60 -18.34
N ARG A 740 24.00 5.70 -17.85
CA ARG A 740 25.44 5.96 -17.92
C ARG A 740 25.87 6.97 -16.87
N GLU A 741 26.99 6.68 -16.21
CA GLU A 741 27.69 7.67 -15.41
C GLU A 741 28.69 8.42 -16.30
N LEU A 742 28.50 9.74 -16.43
CA LEU A 742 29.39 10.58 -17.23
C LEU A 742 30.69 10.89 -16.47
N ARG A 743 30.56 11.23 -15.20
CA ARG A 743 31.65 11.55 -14.26
C ARG A 743 31.22 11.18 -12.83
N SER A 744 32.20 11.09 -11.93
CA SER A 744 31.98 10.76 -10.51
C SER A 744 31.09 11.74 -9.72
N ASP A 745 30.91 12.95 -10.24
CA ASP A 745 30.01 13.98 -9.69
C ASP A 745 28.64 14.02 -10.40
N HIS A 746 28.39 13.12 -11.37
CA HIS A 746 27.08 12.98 -12.00
C HIS A 746 26.08 12.44 -11.00
N LYS A 747 25.17 13.30 -10.55
CA LYS A 747 24.18 12.95 -9.53
C LYS A 747 23.22 11.87 -10.04
N PRO A 748 22.70 11.03 -9.14
CA PRO A 748 21.61 10.12 -9.48
C PRO A 748 20.41 10.87 -10.05
N HIS A 749 19.78 10.31 -11.07
CA HIS A 749 18.53 10.83 -11.59
C HIS A 749 17.41 10.68 -10.55
N HIS A 750 16.37 11.49 -10.66
CA HIS A 750 15.16 11.33 -9.87
C HIS A 750 13.95 11.80 -10.65
N THR A 751 12.88 11.00 -10.57
CA THR A 751 11.56 11.35 -11.08
C THR A 751 10.64 11.53 -9.88
N LYS A 752 9.89 12.63 -9.87
CA LYS A 752 8.90 12.92 -8.81
C LYS A 752 7.58 13.30 -9.45
N LEU A 753 6.49 13.03 -8.75
CA LEU A 753 5.23 13.64 -9.15
C LEU A 753 5.30 15.15 -8.89
N ASP A 754 4.71 15.92 -9.80
CA ASP A 754 4.45 17.34 -9.57
C ASP A 754 3.56 17.54 -8.33
N SER A 755 3.44 18.78 -7.86
CA SER A 755 2.61 19.09 -6.69
C SER A 755 1.13 18.75 -6.88
N THR A 756 0.69 18.52 -8.12
CA THR A 756 -0.69 18.14 -8.43
C THR A 756 -0.89 16.62 -8.54
N GLY A 757 0.18 15.83 -8.48
CA GLY A 757 0.13 14.37 -8.65
C GLY A 757 -0.18 13.90 -10.08
N ARG A 758 -0.26 14.82 -11.05
CA ARG A 758 -0.70 14.53 -12.42
C ARG A 758 0.42 14.23 -13.39
N HIS A 759 1.63 14.70 -13.11
CA HIS A 759 2.76 14.51 -14.01
C HIS A 759 3.96 13.93 -13.27
N ALA A 760 4.59 12.92 -13.86
CA ALA A 760 5.91 12.46 -13.50
C ALA A 760 6.94 13.41 -14.13
N VAL A 761 7.60 14.21 -13.30
CA VAL A 761 8.57 15.23 -13.69
C VAL A 761 9.98 14.68 -13.51
N THR A 762 10.76 14.68 -14.58
CA THR A 762 12.17 14.29 -14.56
C THR A 762 13.05 15.46 -14.97
N LYS A 763 14.09 15.68 -14.17
CA LYS A 763 15.03 16.79 -14.30
C LYS A 763 16.41 16.29 -14.68
N ALA A 764 17.12 17.08 -15.48
CA ALA A 764 18.47 16.78 -15.92
C ALA A 764 19.40 16.74 -14.70
N SER A 765 20.09 15.62 -14.52
CA SER A 765 21.14 15.46 -13.50
C SER A 765 22.51 15.98 -13.98
N TRP A 766 22.59 16.43 -15.23
CA TRP A 766 23.80 16.89 -15.90
C TRP A 766 23.49 17.93 -16.97
N ASP A 767 24.54 18.60 -17.46
CA ASP A 767 24.44 19.53 -18.59
C ASP A 767 24.58 18.78 -19.92
N PHE A 768 23.57 18.88 -20.79
CA PHE A 768 23.57 18.24 -22.11
C PHE A 768 23.54 19.29 -23.21
N ALA A 769 24.38 19.12 -24.23
CA ALA A 769 24.29 19.91 -25.46
C ALA A 769 23.09 19.46 -26.31
N ALA A 770 22.57 20.33 -27.17
CA ALA A 770 21.59 19.92 -28.17
C ALA A 770 22.15 18.81 -29.07
N GLY A 771 21.33 17.79 -29.32
CA GLY A 771 21.69 16.59 -30.08
C GLY A 771 22.53 15.57 -29.30
N GLN A 772 22.90 15.84 -28.04
CA GLN A 772 23.61 14.88 -27.19
C GLN A 772 22.63 13.87 -26.59
N GLU A 773 23.06 12.61 -26.44
CA GLU A 773 22.29 11.60 -25.72
C GLU A 773 22.11 12.02 -24.26
N VAL A 774 20.86 12.06 -23.81
CA VAL A 774 20.50 12.22 -22.40
C VAL A 774 20.64 10.86 -21.75
N VAL A 775 21.45 10.79 -20.69
CA VAL A 775 21.72 9.58 -19.94
C VAL A 775 21.54 9.82 -18.45
N GLU A 776 21.17 8.77 -17.73
CA GLU A 776 20.89 8.84 -16.29
C GLU A 776 21.88 8.00 -15.48
N ASN A 777 22.23 8.49 -14.29
CA ASN A 777 22.91 7.68 -13.28
C ASN A 777 21.85 7.01 -12.38
N TYR A 778 21.82 5.68 -12.34
CA TYR A 778 20.86 4.91 -11.53
C TYR A 778 21.36 4.64 -10.10
N ALA A 779 22.61 4.99 -9.80
CA ALA A 779 23.24 4.84 -8.48
C ALA A 779 23.32 3.41 -7.94
N GLN A 780 23.51 2.42 -8.83
CA GLN A 780 23.65 1.01 -8.46
C GLN A 780 25.06 0.46 -8.81
N PRO A 781 25.54 -0.55 -8.06
CA PRO A 781 26.78 -1.26 -8.39
C PRO A 781 26.61 -2.17 -9.61
N ASN A 782 27.72 -2.57 -10.25
CA ASN A 782 27.67 -3.33 -11.50
C ASN A 782 27.08 -4.74 -11.34
N TYR A 783 27.15 -5.34 -10.15
CA TYR A 783 26.50 -6.65 -9.93
C TYR A 783 24.97 -6.57 -10.01
N ILE A 784 24.36 -5.44 -9.63
CA ILE A 784 22.92 -5.17 -9.75
C ILE A 784 22.55 -4.91 -11.22
N TYR A 785 23.33 -4.08 -11.93
CA TYR A 785 23.13 -3.85 -13.36
C TYR A 785 23.21 -5.16 -14.14
N LEU A 786 24.18 -6.03 -13.85
CA LEU A 786 24.31 -7.29 -14.56
C LEU A 786 23.17 -8.26 -14.22
N LEU A 787 22.76 -8.34 -12.94
CA LEU A 787 21.70 -9.24 -12.48
C LEU A 787 20.33 -8.92 -13.12
N TYR A 788 19.95 -7.64 -13.10
CA TYR A 788 18.60 -7.18 -13.42
C TYR A 788 18.47 -6.51 -14.79
N HIS A 789 19.52 -5.81 -15.24
CA HIS A 789 19.50 -5.07 -16.53
C HIS A 789 20.30 -5.76 -17.64
N GLY A 790 21.25 -6.63 -17.30
CA GLY A 790 22.03 -7.40 -18.26
C GLY A 790 23.25 -6.69 -18.83
N PHE A 791 23.72 -5.60 -18.21
CA PHE A 791 24.91 -4.86 -18.63
C PHE A 791 25.79 -4.48 -17.42
N VAL A 792 27.02 -4.02 -17.67
CA VAL A 792 27.86 -3.34 -16.68
C VAL A 792 28.39 -2.03 -17.22
N LEU A 793 28.61 -1.06 -16.35
CA LEU A 793 29.21 0.21 -16.72
C LEU A 793 30.73 0.12 -16.61
N GLY A 794 31.47 0.61 -17.61
CA GLY A 794 32.93 0.64 -17.59
C GLY A 794 33.52 1.57 -16.54
N SER A 795 32.86 2.69 -16.29
CA SER A 795 33.13 3.59 -15.16
C SER A 795 31.87 3.71 -14.33
N ASN A 796 31.96 3.35 -13.06
CA ASN A 796 30.85 3.38 -12.11
C ASN A 796 31.40 3.69 -10.71
N SER A 797 31.14 4.89 -10.20
CA SER A 797 31.56 5.32 -8.86
C SER A 797 30.81 4.59 -7.74
N HIS A 798 29.70 3.93 -8.07
CA HIS A 798 28.92 3.10 -7.16
C HIS A 798 29.33 1.63 -7.18
N ASP A 799 30.30 1.22 -8.00
CA ASP A 799 30.75 -0.17 -8.08
C ASP A 799 31.57 -0.59 -6.86
N CYS A 800 31.59 -1.90 -6.58
CA CYS A 800 32.15 -2.44 -5.36
C CYS A 800 32.57 -3.91 -5.51
N ALA A 801 33.45 -4.37 -4.62
CA ALA A 801 33.70 -5.79 -4.46
C ALA A 801 32.43 -6.45 -3.88
N HIS A 802 31.80 -7.31 -4.65
CA HIS A 802 30.58 -8.02 -4.28
C HIS A 802 30.93 -9.33 -3.58
N PHE A 803 30.31 -9.57 -2.42
CA PHE A 803 30.42 -10.81 -1.67
C PHE A 803 29.02 -11.36 -1.41
N HIS A 804 28.81 -12.63 -1.76
CA HIS A 804 27.64 -13.39 -1.34
C HIS A 804 28.04 -14.28 -0.16
N LEU A 805 27.55 -13.94 1.04
CA LEU A 805 28.00 -14.55 2.29
C LEU A 805 26.89 -15.33 2.97
N GLU A 806 27.18 -16.58 3.32
CA GLU A 806 26.32 -17.40 4.17
C GLU A 806 26.81 -17.33 5.62
N ILE A 807 25.93 -16.88 6.52
CA ILE A 807 26.22 -16.81 7.94
C ILE A 807 25.90 -18.17 8.58
N PRO A 808 26.88 -18.84 9.20
CA PRO A 808 26.66 -20.14 9.80
C PRO A 808 25.59 -20.07 10.91
N PRO A 809 24.66 -21.04 10.97
CA PRO A 809 23.67 -21.09 12.05
C PRO A 809 24.35 -21.33 13.40
N SER A 810 24.25 -20.38 14.33
CA SER A 810 24.84 -20.48 15.67
C SER A 810 23.81 -20.91 16.72
N ALA A 811 24.23 -21.66 17.74
CA ALA A 811 23.35 -22.05 18.86
C ALA A 811 22.84 -20.84 19.70
N ARG A 812 23.35 -19.62 19.44
CA ARG A 812 23.07 -18.38 20.17
C ARG A 812 22.45 -17.29 19.29
N GLN A 813 21.68 -17.63 18.24
CA GLN A 813 21.11 -16.67 17.27
C GLN A 813 20.52 -15.38 17.89
N ARG A 814 19.83 -15.47 19.04
CA ARG A 814 19.26 -14.30 19.73
C ARG A 814 20.29 -13.28 20.23
N GLN A 815 21.49 -13.72 20.61
CA GLN A 815 22.58 -12.84 21.06
C GLN A 815 23.33 -12.20 19.88
N PHE A 816 23.26 -12.82 18.70
CA PHE A 816 23.84 -12.28 17.46
C PHE A 816 22.98 -11.22 16.80
N ALA A 817 21.66 -11.21 17.02
CA ALA A 817 20.75 -10.28 16.35
C ALA A 817 21.15 -8.79 16.48
N PRO A 818 21.57 -8.28 17.67
CA PRO A 818 22.02 -6.90 17.79
C PRO A 818 23.32 -6.62 17.00
N LEU A 819 24.24 -7.60 16.96
CA LEU A 819 25.50 -7.49 16.22
C LEU A 819 25.27 -7.55 14.71
N LEU A 820 24.40 -8.44 14.23
CA LEU A 820 24.04 -8.49 12.81
C LEU A 820 23.31 -7.21 12.38
N HIS A 821 22.42 -6.69 13.23
CA HIS A 821 21.73 -5.42 12.99
C HIS A 821 22.70 -4.22 12.97
N SER A 822 23.70 -4.18 13.85
CA SER A 822 24.72 -3.11 13.82
C SER A 822 25.66 -3.20 12.62
N LEU A 823 25.73 -4.36 11.97
CA LEU A 823 26.42 -4.59 10.70
C LEU A 823 25.47 -4.52 9.50
N GLU A 824 24.22 -4.07 9.69
CA GLU A 824 23.20 -3.97 8.64
C GLU A 824 22.99 -5.29 7.86
N ILE A 825 23.13 -6.43 8.55
CA ILE A 825 22.83 -7.75 7.99
C ILE A 825 21.47 -8.20 8.53
N TYR A 826 20.53 -8.37 7.62
CA TYR A 826 19.14 -8.70 7.94
C TYR A 826 18.73 -10.11 7.50
N SER A 827 19.63 -10.84 6.83
CA SER A 827 19.41 -12.20 6.30
C SER A 827 20.61 -13.11 6.60
N TRP A 828 20.36 -14.42 6.65
CA TRP A 828 21.40 -15.43 6.81
C TRP A 828 22.25 -15.65 5.55
N SER A 829 21.73 -15.24 4.39
CA SER A 829 22.47 -15.08 3.14
C SER A 829 22.47 -13.59 2.81
N SER A 830 23.61 -12.92 2.98
CA SER A 830 23.72 -11.47 2.80
C SER A 830 24.64 -11.15 1.63
N ASP A 831 24.17 -10.25 0.77
CA ASP A 831 25.01 -9.63 -0.24
C ASP A 831 25.66 -8.38 0.34
N VAL A 832 26.99 -8.30 0.21
CA VAL A 832 27.78 -7.19 0.75
C VAL A 832 28.55 -6.54 -0.38
N CYS A 833 28.37 -5.24 -0.50
CA CYS A 833 29.01 -4.39 -1.50
C CYS A 833 30.10 -3.57 -0.80
N VAL A 834 31.38 -3.88 -1.07
CA VAL A 834 32.52 -3.28 -0.38
C VAL A 834 33.28 -2.36 -1.32
N SER A 835 33.21 -1.05 -1.05
CA SER A 835 34.01 -0.07 -1.80
C SER A 835 35.42 0.01 -1.21
N PRO A 836 36.49 -0.30 -1.98
CA PRO A 836 37.86 -0.20 -1.48
C PRO A 836 38.29 1.23 -1.13
N SER A 837 37.60 2.26 -1.63
CA SER A 837 37.88 3.66 -1.28
C SER A 837 37.20 4.11 0.01
N ASP A 838 36.17 3.40 0.47
CA ASP A 838 35.41 3.73 1.69
C ASP A 838 35.96 2.95 2.90
N ASP A 839 36.63 3.65 3.83
CA ASP A 839 37.17 3.05 5.05
C ASP A 839 36.10 2.41 5.95
N GLN A 840 34.88 2.97 5.98
CA GLN A 840 33.79 2.43 6.77
C GLN A 840 33.27 1.12 6.18
N SER A 841 33.15 1.05 4.85
CA SER A 841 32.77 -0.18 4.13
C SER A 841 33.80 -1.30 4.35
N VAL A 842 35.09 -0.98 4.29
CA VAL A 842 36.19 -1.93 4.55
C VAL A 842 36.17 -2.41 6.01
N ALA A 843 36.02 -1.48 6.97
CA ALA A 843 35.90 -1.83 8.37
C ALA A 843 34.69 -2.73 8.65
N LYS A 844 33.54 -2.45 8.01
CA LYS A 844 32.34 -3.29 8.07
C LYS A 844 32.64 -4.70 7.56
N LEU A 845 33.30 -4.84 6.40
CA LEU A 845 33.72 -6.14 5.87
C LEU A 845 34.55 -6.94 6.88
N THR A 846 35.52 -6.33 7.57
CA THR A 846 36.34 -7.07 8.55
C THR A 846 35.51 -7.70 9.66
N ARG A 847 34.50 -6.98 10.14
CA ARG A 847 33.59 -7.47 11.18
C ARG A 847 32.70 -8.59 10.64
N ILE A 848 32.16 -8.42 9.42
CA ILE A 848 31.34 -9.44 8.76
C ILE A 848 32.15 -10.72 8.49
N ALA A 849 33.37 -10.59 7.97
CA ALA A 849 34.25 -11.71 7.70
C ALA A 849 34.55 -12.51 8.98
N LEU A 850 34.78 -11.83 10.11
CA LEU A 850 34.93 -12.49 11.40
C LEU A 850 33.65 -13.22 11.83
N VAL A 851 32.48 -12.62 11.62
CA VAL A 851 31.18 -13.28 11.93
C VAL A 851 30.99 -14.54 11.09
N VAL A 852 31.40 -14.52 9.81
CA VAL A 852 31.29 -15.67 8.91
C VAL A 852 32.30 -16.75 9.29
N SER A 853 33.56 -16.39 9.60
CA SER A 853 34.61 -17.35 9.90
C SER A 853 34.51 -17.96 11.31
N ASP A 854 34.21 -17.12 12.31
CA ASP A 854 34.06 -17.54 13.72
C ASP A 854 33.00 -16.67 14.43
N PRO A 855 31.71 -17.06 14.34
CA PRO A 855 30.64 -16.34 14.99
C PRO A 855 30.88 -16.18 16.50
N ASN A 856 31.39 -17.21 17.17
CA ASN A 856 31.52 -17.17 18.64
C ASN A 856 32.57 -16.14 19.07
N GLU A 857 33.66 -16.03 18.34
CA GLU A 857 34.68 -15.03 18.60
C GLU A 857 34.22 -13.62 18.21
N ALA A 858 33.51 -13.48 17.08
CA ALA A 858 32.86 -12.22 16.71
C ALA A 858 31.95 -11.69 17.82
N LEU A 859 31.15 -12.57 18.45
CA LEU A 859 30.27 -12.17 19.55
C LEU A 859 31.04 -11.69 20.79
N LYS A 860 32.24 -12.21 21.07
CA LYS A 860 33.06 -11.76 22.20
C LYS A 860 33.74 -10.42 21.92
N LEU A 861 34.34 -10.30 20.73
CA LEU A 861 35.18 -9.16 20.36
C LEU A 861 34.37 -7.94 19.92
N LEU A 862 33.20 -8.13 19.29
CA LEU A 862 32.41 -7.03 18.72
C LEU A 862 31.29 -6.54 19.65
N SER A 863 30.90 -7.32 20.67
CA SER A 863 29.90 -6.87 21.66
C SER A 863 30.46 -5.90 22.70
N THR A 864 31.79 -5.89 22.89
CA THR A 864 32.50 -5.02 23.85
C THR A 864 33.03 -3.74 23.23
N ALA A 865 33.20 -3.68 21.91
CA ALA A 865 33.82 -2.58 21.16
C ALA A 865 32.82 -1.53 20.60
N ALA A 866 31.56 -1.54 21.04
CA ALA A 866 30.50 -0.72 20.45
C ALA A 866 30.63 0.82 20.64
N THR A 867 31.72 1.31 21.24
CA THR A 867 31.93 2.74 21.54
C THR A 867 33.26 3.31 21.08
N SER A 868 34.12 2.58 20.36
CA SER A 868 35.41 3.12 19.88
C SER A 868 35.57 2.97 18.37
N THR A 869 35.83 4.10 17.71
CA THR A 869 36.30 4.25 16.32
C THR A 869 37.73 3.71 16.10
N GLU A 870 38.18 2.76 16.91
CA GLU A 870 39.51 2.17 16.80
C GLU A 870 39.55 1.00 15.81
N SER A 871 40.74 0.82 15.22
CA SER A 871 41.11 -0.15 14.19
C SER A 871 40.51 -1.55 14.40
N ALA A 872 40.07 -2.18 13.31
CA ALA A 872 39.61 -3.57 13.30
C ALA A 872 40.63 -4.50 13.98
N SER A 873 40.16 -5.50 14.73
CA SER A 873 41.06 -6.43 15.41
C SER A 873 41.92 -7.18 14.38
N PRO A 874 43.18 -7.54 14.70
CA PRO A 874 44.04 -8.29 13.79
C PRO A 874 43.39 -9.58 13.27
N GLN A 875 42.55 -10.23 14.09
CA GLN A 875 41.76 -11.40 13.71
C GLN A 875 40.66 -11.07 12.70
N ALA A 876 39.93 -9.96 12.87
CA ALA A 876 38.92 -9.51 11.91
C ALA A 876 39.54 -9.16 10.54
N ILE A 877 40.71 -8.52 10.56
CA ILE A 877 41.49 -8.22 9.34
C ILE A 877 41.96 -9.53 8.69
N SER A 878 42.48 -10.48 9.46
CA SER A 878 42.90 -11.79 8.96
C SER A 878 41.74 -12.58 8.33
N SER A 879 40.54 -12.57 8.95
CA SER A 879 39.35 -13.20 8.38
C SER A 879 38.94 -12.53 7.06
N ALA A 880 39.02 -11.20 6.97
CA ALA A 880 38.73 -10.48 5.74
C ALA A 880 39.74 -10.78 4.63
N LEU A 881 41.04 -10.82 4.96
CA LEU A 881 42.10 -11.17 4.02
C LEU A 881 41.91 -12.59 3.48
N SER A 882 41.60 -13.57 4.35
CA SER A 882 41.30 -14.94 3.92
C SER A 882 40.11 -14.96 2.97
N LEU A 883 39.02 -14.27 3.31
CA LEU A 883 37.82 -14.21 2.48
C LEU A 883 38.12 -13.58 1.10
N VAL A 884 38.87 -12.49 1.06
CA VAL A 884 39.27 -11.83 -0.20
C VAL A 884 40.20 -12.73 -1.03
N ASP A 885 41.15 -13.41 -0.40
CA ASP A 885 42.10 -14.31 -1.07
C ASP A 885 41.39 -15.52 -1.67
N ASP A 886 40.43 -16.10 -0.94
CA ASP A 886 39.60 -17.20 -1.42
C ASP A 886 38.79 -16.78 -2.66
N ARG A 887 38.22 -15.57 -2.65
CA ARG A 887 37.47 -15.03 -3.80
C ARG A 887 38.36 -14.72 -5.00
N LEU A 888 39.53 -14.13 -4.78
CA LEU A 888 40.51 -13.92 -5.86
C LEU A 888 40.92 -15.25 -6.50
N SER A 889 41.18 -16.28 -5.69
CA SER A 889 41.53 -17.63 -6.18
C SER A 889 40.40 -18.26 -7.01
N GLN A 890 39.15 -18.14 -6.55
CA GLN A 890 37.97 -18.65 -7.27
C GLN A 890 37.76 -17.95 -8.63
N LEU A 891 37.95 -16.63 -8.70
CA LEU A 891 37.84 -15.86 -9.95
C LEU A 891 38.97 -16.14 -10.93
N GLN A 892 40.18 -16.47 -10.45
CA GLN A 892 41.34 -16.75 -11.29
C GLN A 892 41.36 -18.19 -11.85
N THR A 893 40.77 -19.15 -11.15
CA THR A 893 40.74 -20.57 -11.55
C THR A 893 39.70 -20.89 -12.62
N SER A 894 38.72 -20.01 -12.81
CA SER A 894 37.60 -20.14 -13.76
C SER A 894 37.88 -19.37 -15.06
N GLY A 895 38.82 -19.85 -15.86
CA GLY A 895 39.19 -19.24 -17.15
C GLY A 895 38.43 -19.85 -18.34
N LEU A 896 37.60 -19.05 -19.03
CA LEU A 896 37.15 -19.35 -20.39
C LEU A 896 37.68 -18.27 -21.35
N GLU A 897 38.70 -18.64 -22.12
CA GLU A 897 39.33 -17.84 -23.18
C GLU A 897 38.76 -18.17 -24.57
N THR A 898 37.44 -18.39 -24.67
CA THR A 898 36.79 -18.55 -25.98
C THR A 898 36.56 -17.19 -26.62
N ALA A 899 36.92 -17.03 -27.90
CA ALA A 899 36.53 -15.84 -28.65
C ALA A 899 34.99 -15.82 -28.76
N THR A 900 34.36 -14.76 -28.27
CA THR A 900 32.90 -14.58 -28.31
C THR A 900 32.59 -13.15 -28.75
N SER A 901 31.56 -13.00 -29.58
CA SER A 901 31.00 -11.71 -29.98
C SER A 901 29.69 -11.40 -29.25
N ASP A 902 29.24 -12.28 -28.35
CA ASP A 902 28.02 -12.07 -27.57
C ASP A 902 28.24 -11.01 -26.48
N PHE A 903 27.50 -9.90 -26.57
CA PHE A 903 27.61 -8.78 -25.65
C PHE A 903 27.30 -9.17 -24.19
N ARG A 904 26.49 -10.20 -23.98
CA ARG A 904 26.14 -10.71 -22.64
C ARG A 904 27.35 -11.35 -21.99
N THR A 905 28.06 -12.20 -22.73
CA THR A 905 29.31 -12.82 -22.28
C THR A 905 30.40 -11.76 -22.08
N LEU A 906 30.50 -10.77 -22.98
CA LEU A 906 31.43 -9.65 -22.83
C LEU A 906 31.15 -8.82 -21.56
N SER A 907 29.89 -8.54 -21.26
CA SER A 907 29.48 -7.83 -20.03
C SER A 907 29.87 -8.61 -18.77
N ILE A 908 29.72 -9.94 -18.78
CA ILE A 908 30.16 -10.80 -17.67
C ILE A 908 31.69 -10.78 -17.53
N ARG A 909 32.44 -10.85 -18.64
CA ARG A 909 33.92 -10.77 -18.60
C ARG A 909 34.39 -9.44 -18.03
N GLN A 910 33.76 -8.35 -18.43
CA GLN A 910 34.04 -7.03 -17.89
C GLN A 910 33.72 -6.96 -16.39
N PHE A 911 32.58 -7.50 -15.95
CA PHE A 911 32.24 -7.61 -14.53
C PHE A 911 33.32 -8.40 -13.74
N ARG A 912 33.76 -9.55 -14.26
CA ARG A 912 34.82 -10.34 -13.61
C ARG A 912 36.12 -9.56 -13.47
N GLN A 913 36.51 -8.83 -14.51
CA GLN A 913 37.71 -7.99 -14.47
C GLN A 913 37.59 -6.88 -13.43
N GLN A 914 36.43 -6.23 -13.35
CA GLN A 914 36.14 -5.21 -12.32
C GLN A 914 36.21 -5.82 -10.92
N GLN A 915 35.61 -6.99 -10.69
CA GLN A 915 35.68 -7.68 -9.41
C GLN A 915 37.12 -8.07 -9.04
N LEU A 916 37.92 -8.58 -9.99
CA LEU A 916 39.35 -8.87 -9.76
C LEU A 916 40.12 -7.60 -9.33
N GLN A 917 39.88 -6.47 -9.99
CA GLN A 917 40.53 -5.21 -9.66
C GLN A 917 40.10 -4.67 -8.29
N LEU A 918 38.79 -4.71 -7.99
CA LEU A 918 38.23 -4.24 -6.72
C LEU A 918 38.71 -5.11 -5.55
N LEU A 919 38.71 -6.44 -5.71
CA LEU A 919 39.22 -7.37 -4.71
C LEU A 919 40.73 -7.23 -4.50
N ALA A 920 41.52 -7.05 -5.56
CA ALA A 920 42.96 -6.81 -5.43
C ALA A 920 43.26 -5.51 -4.68
N THR A 921 42.51 -4.44 -4.99
CA THR A 921 42.62 -3.15 -4.30
C THR A 921 42.24 -3.27 -2.83
N LEU A 922 41.12 -3.95 -2.55
CA LEU A 922 40.64 -4.24 -1.21
C LEU A 922 41.65 -5.07 -0.41
N ARG A 923 42.27 -6.08 -1.02
CA ARG A 923 43.34 -6.89 -0.43
C ARG A 923 44.53 -6.01 -0.02
N THR A 924 45.03 -5.17 -0.92
CA THR A 924 46.13 -4.25 -0.63
C THR A 924 45.77 -3.29 0.50
N LYS A 925 44.51 -2.85 0.57
CA LYS A 925 44.05 -1.97 1.65
C LYS A 925 43.97 -2.67 3.00
N LEU A 926 43.52 -3.93 3.04
CA LEU A 926 43.49 -4.75 4.26
C LEU A 926 44.90 -5.15 4.76
N GLN A 927 45.90 -5.16 3.88
CA GLN A 927 47.30 -5.44 4.22
C GLN A 927 48.05 -4.23 4.81
N LYS A 928 47.56 -3.02 4.54
CA LYS A 928 48.12 -1.76 5.07
C LYS A 928 47.46 -1.43 6.40
#